data_AF-A0A379I6W4-F1
#
_entry.id   AF-A0A379I6W4-F1
#
_cell.length_a   1.000
_cell.length_b   1.000
_cell.length_c   1.000
_cell.angle_alpha   90.00
_cell.angle_beta   90.00
_cell.angle_gamma   90.00
#
_symmetry.space_group_name_H-M   'P 1'
#
loop_
_entity.id
_entity.type
_entity.pdbx_description
1 polymer ?
#
loop_
_entity_poly.entity_id
_entity_poly.type
_entity_poly.pdbx_seq_one_letter_code
_entity_poly.pdbx_strand_id
1 'polypeptide(L)'
;MHEADQPGQWTGAVLMRRIGASMEGFSESELEQIRQVSDVDEGRLRRMHAHHEPVPAVLLDTARQFRAYRDATGFAEQIRAGRLSADRAGYAATMAIELPHWPATKCIEVYEVGEPGVRYGNPQASADDVIRISRMELMQGELPRRIVESLTHEQSMALLGERVASDTPSRVAELTNRLAQYAGTQLTRLFKSLYSSRRPPESPELRILLRDFKRLSASMAQELLDMASPQELETTVTKERIPLRLGEEARKLQAQRRLLQAYEGLYLDALDNPDTEALVLHSLENLPGWRDDIRIEVREASLHGTLRAAFGPEGASSCKVLVRMSDGRYQPFDERGNELHGINGLYGALQHALPDAHRKALGLPHVGQGEQLRGLIIQRALPRDALRTVLRMQPRKKPFFRSPRRASGGKRGYPLSGRGSGSQALSIRRRLRTLYPSMTDEQMEEYLQGRPPHDDRWLRLLEHEFGDLQDTMQMWMLQEGRARSVLRARYTIMKAILDAWQKSGEWDLDAGGHYRGMKIHLHANRLSERLALGAELETLPALPANFDHVSNMQIADCGVSDQGARFLSAFRGLRLLDMNGNRLTVLPPALANMPLMEGLDLADNQVVLTAETAQHLKQMSRMVSLSLEGNPIGMSLNVSRMPYLHWLHLAGCGLQEWPAGLFARPRPRSFFLDLSGNSLTRIADVAPGSDRAQILARTVVTRGLLTPSVLERLKLYIESIGLDAERTFPPRGTLESAHWMAGLTQQQWLEKSKLWDALEEVEGSEPFFNELRKLSESSDAGTTAYKADLTAKVWRMIEAMHDDSVLRETLFQMALAPTTCVDAGAQLFNAMGAEVLVHQANAIPSAALKKIELLDLAKGRSRLEELGRIAHARVAELLKQGRNFPQSDAEGDPIQQVDAQGNRVRSIDEVEIYLAYATRLAERLDLPWQSRSMMFREPDVTDRMLEQAYLRVRALEEGDQLRNLIVEQPFWAEYVQTLNSNDFKVLENKGDALTSLLAAQQEWAADGNLSAQQKQVLRETIDACARTLGKSAQNVTPGTVMSDEEYFSEMESLGDQRKNLLCSLTDQIMGRVPAREGLQT
;
A
#
# COMPACT_ATOMS: atom_id res chain seq x y z
N MET A 1 4.89 -41.89 -14.78
CA MET A 1 5.19 -42.27 -13.39
C MET A 1 4.47 -43.59 -13.15
N HIS A 2 5.14 -44.63 -12.67
CA HIS A 2 4.49 -45.93 -12.42
C HIS A 2 3.69 -45.86 -11.11
N GLU A 3 2.57 -46.60 -10.98
CA GLU A 3 1.75 -46.61 -9.75
C GLU A 3 2.50 -46.98 -8.45
N ALA A 4 3.69 -47.61 -8.57
CA ALA A 4 4.55 -47.99 -7.45
C ALA A 4 5.59 -46.92 -7.03
N ASP A 5 5.74 -45.83 -7.78
CA ASP A 5 6.73 -44.78 -7.49
C ASP A 5 6.28 -43.94 -6.27
N GLN A 6 7.15 -43.78 -5.25
CA GLN A 6 6.89 -42.99 -4.03
C GLN A 6 7.80 -41.74 -3.95
N PRO A 7 7.46 -40.62 -4.61
CA PRO A 7 8.31 -39.43 -4.66
C PRO A 7 8.74 -38.86 -3.32
N GLY A 8 7.93 -39.03 -2.27
CA GLY A 8 8.23 -38.55 -0.92
C GLY A 8 9.45 -39.21 -0.27
N GLN A 9 9.87 -40.39 -0.73
CA GLN A 9 11.05 -41.10 -0.23
C GLN A 9 12.31 -40.80 -1.04
N TRP A 10 12.18 -40.10 -2.17
CA TRP A 10 13.31 -39.78 -3.02
C TRP A 10 14.12 -38.63 -2.39
N THR A 11 15.44 -38.73 -2.49
CA THR A 11 16.42 -37.75 -1.99
C THR A 11 17.45 -37.45 -3.07
N GLY A 12 18.05 -36.27 -3.02
CA GLY A 12 19.14 -35.82 -3.88
C GLY A 12 18.93 -36.14 -5.36
N ALA A 13 19.89 -36.87 -5.93
CA ALA A 13 19.94 -37.20 -7.35
C ALA A 13 18.73 -38.01 -7.85
N VAL A 14 18.05 -38.80 -7.00
CA VAL A 14 16.87 -39.58 -7.41
C VAL A 14 15.70 -38.65 -7.78
N LEU A 15 15.49 -37.58 -7.00
CA LEU A 15 14.48 -36.56 -7.30
C LEU A 15 14.75 -35.88 -8.63
N MET A 16 16.01 -35.60 -8.90
CA MET A 16 16.44 -34.94 -10.13
C MET A 16 16.28 -35.86 -11.35
N ARG A 17 16.73 -37.12 -11.29
CA ARG A 17 16.59 -38.08 -12.41
C ARG A 17 15.15 -38.29 -12.84
N ARG A 18 14.23 -38.31 -11.88
CA ARG A 18 12.80 -38.55 -12.14
C ARG A 18 12.09 -37.40 -12.86
N ILE A 19 12.73 -36.23 -13.01
CA ILE A 19 12.23 -35.13 -13.85
C ILE A 19 12.13 -35.55 -15.33
N GLY A 20 12.94 -36.54 -15.75
CA GLY A 20 12.91 -37.11 -17.10
C GLY A 20 14.02 -36.55 -17.99
N ALA A 21 13.74 -36.46 -19.30
CA ALA A 21 14.75 -36.21 -20.34
C ALA A 21 15.66 -35.00 -20.11
N SER A 22 15.17 -33.95 -19.44
CA SER A 22 15.97 -32.75 -19.14
C SER A 22 17.14 -33.00 -18.17
N MET A 23 17.04 -34.03 -17.31
CA MET A 23 18.07 -34.41 -16.33
C MET A 23 18.86 -35.66 -16.75
N GLU A 24 18.54 -36.24 -17.89
CA GLU A 24 19.17 -37.46 -18.38
C GLU A 24 20.63 -37.22 -18.79
N GLY A 25 21.51 -38.16 -18.42
CA GLY A 25 22.93 -38.13 -18.75
C GLY A 25 23.82 -37.33 -17.80
N PHE A 26 23.29 -36.72 -16.72
CA PHE A 26 24.10 -36.13 -15.65
C PHE A 26 24.45 -37.15 -14.57
N SER A 27 25.64 -37.03 -13.97
CA SER A 27 26.06 -37.77 -12.78
C SER A 27 25.31 -37.32 -11.53
N GLU A 28 25.34 -38.11 -10.45
CA GLU A 28 24.64 -37.75 -9.19
C GLU A 28 25.14 -36.46 -8.57
N SER A 29 26.46 -36.23 -8.65
CA SER A 29 27.08 -35.00 -8.18
C SER A 29 26.64 -33.79 -9.01
N GLU A 30 26.61 -33.89 -10.34
CA GLU A 30 26.13 -32.81 -11.22
C GLU A 30 24.66 -32.47 -10.96
N LEU A 31 23.81 -33.48 -10.75
CA LEU A 31 22.39 -33.28 -10.43
C LEU A 31 22.20 -32.52 -9.12
N GLU A 32 23.00 -32.84 -8.10
CA GLU A 32 22.95 -32.15 -6.83
C GLU A 32 23.54 -30.73 -6.93
N GLN A 33 24.59 -30.52 -7.73
CA GLN A 33 25.12 -29.18 -8.03
C GLN A 33 24.05 -28.30 -8.72
N ILE A 34 23.39 -28.81 -9.75
CA ILE A 34 22.29 -28.12 -10.45
C ILE A 34 21.19 -27.72 -9.45
N ARG A 35 20.84 -28.61 -8.51
CA ARG A 35 19.84 -28.35 -7.48
C ARG A 35 20.28 -27.25 -6.50
N GLN A 36 21.51 -27.32 -5.98
CA GLN A 36 22.06 -26.34 -5.05
C GLN A 36 22.21 -24.95 -5.68
N VAL A 37 22.73 -24.90 -6.91
CA VAL A 37 22.92 -23.67 -7.67
C VAL A 37 21.58 -23.01 -7.99
N SER A 38 20.58 -23.77 -8.42
CA SER A 38 19.23 -23.25 -8.72
C SER A 38 18.41 -22.81 -7.51
N ASP A 39 18.92 -23.03 -6.27
CA ASP A 39 18.24 -22.72 -5.01
C ASP A 39 16.90 -23.45 -4.85
N VAL A 40 16.78 -24.64 -5.45
CA VAL A 40 15.58 -25.47 -5.37
C VAL A 40 15.76 -26.50 -4.27
N ASP A 41 14.94 -26.41 -3.23
CA ASP A 41 14.95 -27.38 -2.15
C ASP A 41 14.36 -28.73 -2.60
N GLU A 42 14.82 -29.82 -1.99
CA GLU A 42 14.30 -31.17 -2.28
C GLU A 42 12.80 -31.28 -2.03
N GLY A 43 12.27 -30.51 -1.09
CA GLY A 43 10.85 -30.49 -0.78
C GLY A 43 10.00 -29.94 -1.92
N ARG A 44 10.47 -28.90 -2.62
CA ARG A 44 9.87 -28.39 -3.86
C ARG A 44 9.92 -29.42 -4.99
N LEU A 45 10.99 -30.22 -5.09
CA LEU A 45 11.08 -31.31 -6.08
C LEU A 45 10.17 -32.50 -5.74
N ARG A 46 10.08 -32.88 -4.46
CA ARG A 46 9.13 -33.90 -3.99
C ARG A 46 7.71 -33.46 -4.26
N ARG A 47 7.38 -32.18 -4.01
CA ARG A 47 6.08 -31.58 -4.31
C ARG A 47 5.79 -31.63 -5.81
N MET A 48 6.75 -31.24 -6.65
CA MET A 48 6.62 -31.28 -8.10
C MET A 48 6.29 -32.68 -8.61
N HIS A 49 7.00 -33.71 -8.12
CA HIS A 49 6.72 -35.10 -8.47
C HIS A 49 5.40 -35.61 -7.88
N ALA A 50 5.08 -35.27 -6.63
CA ALA A 50 3.87 -35.74 -5.96
C ALA A 50 2.58 -35.11 -6.51
N HIS A 51 2.65 -33.89 -7.03
CA HIS A 51 1.50 -33.10 -7.47
C HIS A 51 1.47 -32.81 -8.98
N HIS A 52 2.38 -33.40 -9.76
CA HIS A 52 2.52 -33.17 -11.20
C HIS A 52 2.65 -31.67 -11.55
N GLU A 53 3.32 -30.89 -10.70
CA GLU A 53 3.54 -29.47 -10.96
C GLU A 53 4.60 -29.30 -12.07
N PRO A 54 4.55 -28.19 -12.83
CA PRO A 54 5.61 -27.88 -13.77
C PRO A 54 6.95 -27.77 -13.05
N VAL A 55 8.00 -28.27 -13.70
CA VAL A 55 9.36 -28.19 -13.18
C VAL A 55 9.75 -26.71 -13.03
N PRO A 56 10.31 -26.28 -11.89
CA PRO A 56 10.73 -24.89 -11.70
C PRO A 56 11.59 -24.41 -12.88
N ALA A 57 11.22 -23.31 -13.52
CA ALA A 57 11.90 -22.90 -14.75
C ALA A 57 13.36 -22.52 -14.50
N VAL A 58 13.67 -22.02 -13.29
CA VAL A 58 15.04 -21.79 -12.83
C VAL A 58 15.90 -23.06 -12.84
N LEU A 59 15.32 -24.21 -12.46
CA LEU A 59 16.03 -25.49 -12.43
C LEU A 59 16.28 -26.02 -13.84
N LEU A 60 15.27 -25.94 -14.71
CA LEU A 60 15.42 -26.30 -16.12
C LEU A 60 16.44 -25.42 -16.83
N ASP A 61 16.45 -24.12 -16.52
CA ASP A 61 17.41 -23.17 -17.10
C ASP A 61 18.84 -23.50 -16.65
N THR A 62 19.06 -23.72 -15.35
CA THR A 62 20.38 -24.14 -14.82
C THR A 62 20.80 -25.48 -15.43
N ALA A 63 19.91 -26.48 -15.55
CA ALA A 63 20.24 -27.75 -16.20
C ALA A 63 20.62 -27.58 -17.69
N ARG A 64 19.95 -26.68 -18.43
CA ARG A 64 20.32 -26.34 -19.81
C ARG A 64 21.70 -25.69 -19.89
N GLN A 65 22.04 -24.80 -18.95
CA GLN A 65 23.36 -24.20 -18.87
C GLN A 65 24.44 -25.25 -18.59
N PHE A 66 24.24 -26.12 -17.58
CA PHE A 66 25.17 -27.22 -17.29
C PHE A 66 25.35 -28.16 -18.49
N ARG A 67 24.26 -28.48 -19.20
CA ARG A 67 24.34 -29.32 -20.41
C ARG A 67 25.12 -28.63 -21.52
N ALA A 68 24.80 -27.36 -21.82
CA ALA A 68 25.50 -26.60 -22.84
C ALA A 68 26.99 -26.42 -22.50
N TYR A 69 27.33 -26.26 -21.22
CA TYR A 69 28.70 -26.15 -20.76
C TYR A 69 29.46 -27.46 -20.93
N ARG A 70 28.89 -28.57 -20.45
CA ARG A 70 29.47 -29.91 -20.65
C ARG A 70 29.68 -30.24 -22.13
N ASP A 71 28.72 -29.87 -22.95
CA ASP A 71 28.78 -30.09 -24.39
C ASP A 71 29.88 -29.25 -25.04
N ALA A 72 30.10 -28.03 -24.55
CA ALA A 72 31.16 -27.15 -25.01
C ALA A 72 32.55 -27.59 -24.51
N THR A 73 32.68 -28.02 -23.25
CA THR A 73 33.94 -28.54 -22.69
C THR A 73 34.35 -29.86 -23.34
N GLY A 74 33.39 -30.74 -23.65
CA GLY A 74 33.64 -32.02 -24.32
C GLY A 74 33.88 -31.92 -25.83
N PHE A 75 33.68 -30.75 -26.45
CA PHE A 75 33.73 -30.61 -27.91
C PHE A 75 35.14 -30.84 -28.49
N ALA A 76 36.19 -30.35 -27.81
CA ALA A 76 37.57 -30.57 -28.23
C ALA A 76 37.93 -32.07 -28.28
N GLU A 77 37.52 -32.84 -27.26
CA GLU A 77 37.74 -34.29 -27.24
C GLU A 77 36.90 -35.02 -28.29
N GLN A 78 35.69 -34.55 -28.57
CA GLN A 78 34.85 -35.12 -29.63
C GLN A 78 35.46 -34.94 -31.02
N ILE A 79 36.11 -33.80 -31.28
CA ILE A 79 36.88 -33.57 -32.50
C ILE A 79 38.04 -34.59 -32.59
N ARG A 80 38.82 -34.75 -31.52
CA ARG A 80 39.94 -35.72 -31.50
C ARG A 80 39.48 -37.17 -31.67
N ALA A 81 38.32 -37.51 -31.09
CA ALA A 81 37.74 -38.84 -31.16
C ALA A 81 37.02 -39.13 -32.50
N GLY A 82 36.87 -38.14 -33.39
CA GLY A 82 36.17 -38.28 -34.66
C GLY A 82 34.68 -38.61 -34.51
N ARG A 83 34.02 -38.09 -33.47
CA ARG A 83 32.59 -38.36 -33.20
C ARG A 83 31.86 -37.09 -32.77
N LEU A 84 31.22 -36.45 -33.73
CA LEU A 84 30.44 -35.23 -33.52
C LEU A 84 28.94 -35.53 -33.55
N SER A 85 28.16 -34.88 -32.69
CA SER A 85 26.70 -34.94 -32.77
C SER A 85 26.16 -34.05 -33.89
N ALA A 86 24.96 -34.36 -34.39
CA ALA A 86 24.32 -33.65 -35.51
C ALA A 86 24.17 -32.13 -35.26
N ASP A 87 23.93 -31.73 -34.01
CA ASP A 87 23.78 -30.33 -33.59
C ASP A 87 25.13 -29.58 -33.49
N ARG A 88 26.25 -30.32 -33.50
CA ARG A 88 27.59 -29.80 -33.25
C ARG A 88 28.50 -29.84 -34.48
N ALA A 89 28.17 -30.70 -35.44
CA ALA A 89 28.86 -30.90 -36.70
C ALA A 89 29.15 -29.56 -37.42
N GLY A 90 28.16 -28.65 -37.48
CA GLY A 90 28.31 -27.34 -38.13
C GLY A 90 29.36 -26.42 -37.48
N TYR A 91 29.56 -26.48 -36.15
CA TYR A 91 30.58 -25.66 -35.49
C TYR A 91 32.00 -26.09 -35.87
N ALA A 92 32.23 -27.37 -36.17
CA ALA A 92 33.53 -27.84 -36.63
C ALA A 92 33.90 -27.25 -38.00
N ALA A 93 32.92 -27.12 -38.91
CA ALA A 93 33.11 -26.47 -40.20
C ALA A 93 33.40 -24.96 -40.04
N THR A 94 32.64 -24.25 -39.18
CA THR A 94 32.90 -22.83 -38.89
C THR A 94 34.26 -22.61 -38.23
N MET A 95 34.66 -23.45 -37.28
CA MET A 95 35.95 -23.28 -36.60
C MET A 95 37.15 -23.65 -37.49
N ALA A 96 36.98 -24.55 -38.45
CA ALA A 96 38.03 -24.90 -39.41
C ALA A 96 38.43 -23.70 -40.27
N ILE A 97 37.45 -22.91 -40.75
CA ILE A 97 37.72 -21.72 -41.58
C ILE A 97 38.28 -20.53 -40.78
N GLU A 98 38.15 -20.56 -39.46
CA GLU A 98 38.67 -19.53 -38.54
C GLU A 98 40.10 -19.83 -38.07
N LEU A 99 40.64 -21.00 -38.42
CA LEU A 99 42.01 -21.34 -38.10
C LEU A 99 42.98 -20.31 -38.72
N PRO A 100 44.03 -19.91 -38.00
CA PRO A 100 45.06 -19.06 -38.57
C PRO A 100 45.60 -19.64 -39.88
N HIS A 101 45.72 -18.80 -40.91
CA HIS A 101 46.19 -19.17 -42.24
C HIS A 101 45.25 -20.09 -43.05
N TRP A 102 43.95 -20.10 -42.74
CA TRP A 102 42.94 -20.71 -43.62
C TRP A 102 42.95 -20.08 -45.04
N PRO A 103 42.92 -20.87 -46.13
CA PRO A 103 42.91 -20.32 -47.49
C PRO A 103 41.62 -19.55 -47.81
N ALA A 104 41.75 -18.25 -48.10
CA ALA A 104 40.61 -17.35 -48.36
C ALA A 104 39.77 -17.73 -49.61
N THR A 105 40.33 -18.51 -50.53
CA THR A 105 39.60 -18.98 -51.74
C THR A 105 38.69 -20.16 -51.47
N LYS A 106 38.93 -20.95 -50.42
CA LYS A 106 38.23 -22.21 -50.14
C LYS A 106 36.91 -22.00 -49.37
N CYS A 107 35.93 -22.84 -49.67
CA CYS A 107 34.63 -22.91 -49.00
C CYS A 107 34.35 -24.35 -48.57
N ILE A 108 33.68 -24.54 -47.43
CA ILE A 108 33.15 -25.85 -47.01
C ILE A 108 31.65 -25.86 -47.26
N GLU A 109 31.15 -26.83 -48.02
CA GLU A 109 29.71 -27.03 -48.29
C GLU A 109 29.26 -28.31 -47.59
N VAL A 110 28.45 -28.15 -46.53
CA VAL A 110 27.85 -29.26 -45.79
C VAL A 110 26.46 -29.52 -46.35
N TYR A 111 26.22 -30.71 -46.89
CA TYR A 111 24.94 -31.06 -47.51
C TYR A 111 24.27 -32.27 -46.83
N GLU A 112 22.94 -32.33 -46.97
CA GLU A 112 22.09 -33.41 -46.49
C GLU A 112 21.14 -33.82 -47.63
N VAL A 113 20.78 -35.10 -47.69
CA VAL A 113 19.98 -35.63 -48.81
C VAL A 113 18.58 -35.02 -48.75
N GLY A 114 18.23 -34.24 -49.78
CA GLY A 114 16.92 -33.59 -49.90
C GLY A 114 16.87 -32.15 -49.34
N GLU A 115 17.96 -31.62 -48.79
CA GLU A 115 18.06 -30.24 -48.29
C GLU A 115 19.13 -29.42 -49.04
N PRO A 116 18.98 -28.09 -49.17
CA PRO A 116 20.02 -27.23 -49.73
C PRO A 116 21.26 -27.21 -48.82
N GLY A 117 22.45 -27.36 -49.41
CA GLY A 117 23.71 -27.36 -48.67
C GLY A 117 24.05 -26.01 -48.04
N VAL A 118 24.64 -26.04 -46.84
CA VAL A 118 25.09 -24.85 -46.11
C VAL A 118 26.57 -24.60 -46.39
N ARG A 119 26.90 -23.38 -46.83
CA ARG A 119 28.27 -22.96 -47.15
C ARG A 119 28.91 -22.17 -46.02
N TYR A 120 30.16 -22.51 -45.71
CA TYR A 120 31.01 -21.86 -44.70
C TYR A 120 32.29 -21.34 -45.38
N GLY A 121 32.65 -20.08 -45.15
CA GLY A 121 33.83 -19.45 -45.74
C GLY A 121 33.46 -18.54 -46.91
N ASN A 122 34.17 -18.64 -48.03
CA ASN A 122 33.95 -17.77 -49.19
C ASN A 122 32.67 -18.17 -49.97
N PRO A 123 31.60 -17.35 -49.97
CA PRO A 123 30.34 -17.69 -50.66
C PRO A 123 30.47 -17.70 -52.19
N GLN A 124 31.50 -17.06 -52.74
CA GLN A 124 31.78 -16.96 -54.18
C GLN A 124 32.87 -17.94 -54.64
N ALA A 125 33.21 -18.95 -53.84
CA ALA A 125 34.20 -19.96 -54.21
C ALA A 125 33.82 -20.67 -55.53
N SER A 126 34.82 -20.88 -56.39
CA SER A 126 34.68 -21.66 -57.62
C SER A 126 34.34 -23.12 -57.30
N ALA A 127 33.78 -23.88 -58.25
CA ALA A 127 33.39 -25.28 -57.99
C ALA A 127 34.56 -26.15 -57.49
N ASP A 128 35.79 -25.87 -57.95
CA ASP A 128 37.02 -26.56 -57.56
C ASP A 128 37.55 -26.14 -56.17
N ASP A 129 37.03 -25.03 -55.63
CA ASP A 129 37.36 -24.50 -54.30
C ASP A 129 36.32 -24.82 -53.22
N VAL A 130 35.29 -25.61 -53.57
CA VAL A 130 34.26 -26.06 -52.63
C VAL A 130 34.57 -27.47 -52.11
N ILE A 131 34.89 -27.57 -50.82
CA ILE A 131 35.08 -28.81 -50.08
C ILE A 131 33.71 -29.35 -49.69
N ARG A 132 33.21 -30.33 -50.44
CA ARG A 132 31.91 -30.96 -50.19
C ARG A 132 32.03 -32.09 -49.17
N ILE A 133 31.20 -32.03 -48.13
CA ILE A 133 31.11 -33.08 -47.11
C ILE A 133 29.64 -33.31 -46.76
N SER A 134 29.23 -34.57 -46.68
CA SER A 134 27.88 -34.88 -46.18
C SER A 134 27.81 -34.66 -44.67
N ARG A 135 26.62 -34.36 -44.14
CA ARG A 135 26.41 -34.23 -42.69
C ARG A 135 26.85 -35.49 -41.91
N MET A 136 26.66 -36.68 -42.49
CA MET A 136 27.09 -37.95 -41.91
C MET A 136 28.60 -38.09 -41.82
N GLU A 137 29.34 -37.76 -42.88
CA GLU A 137 30.81 -37.76 -42.88
C GLU A 137 31.39 -36.74 -41.90
N LEU A 138 30.75 -35.57 -41.81
CA LEU A 138 31.13 -34.54 -40.83
C LEU A 138 30.96 -35.05 -39.39
N MET A 139 29.88 -35.77 -39.10
CA MET A 139 29.65 -36.40 -37.79
C MET A 139 30.66 -37.50 -37.46
N GLN A 140 31.18 -38.20 -38.47
CA GLN A 140 32.22 -39.23 -38.34
C GLN A 140 33.64 -38.67 -38.27
N GLY A 141 33.79 -37.34 -38.24
CA GLY A 141 35.09 -36.69 -38.09
C GLY A 141 35.95 -36.67 -39.36
N GLU A 142 35.35 -36.87 -40.55
CA GLU A 142 36.09 -36.90 -41.82
C GLU A 142 36.48 -35.50 -42.34
N LEU A 143 36.06 -34.43 -41.66
CA LEU A 143 36.33 -33.05 -42.07
C LEU A 143 37.83 -32.74 -42.24
N PRO A 144 38.72 -33.04 -41.27
CA PRO A 144 40.15 -32.80 -41.43
C PRO A 144 40.74 -33.56 -42.62
N ARG A 145 40.26 -34.77 -42.89
CA ARG A 145 40.67 -35.56 -44.07
C ARG A 145 40.26 -34.90 -45.38
N ARG A 146 38.99 -34.51 -45.52
CA ARG A 146 38.48 -33.83 -46.72
C ARG A 146 39.20 -32.50 -46.97
N ILE A 147 39.54 -31.77 -45.90
CA ILE A 147 40.34 -30.55 -46.01
C ILE A 147 41.73 -30.88 -46.56
N VAL A 148 42.47 -31.79 -45.91
CA VAL A 148 43.84 -32.15 -46.34
C VAL A 148 43.89 -32.68 -47.77
N GLU A 149 42.90 -33.46 -48.22
CA GLU A 149 42.79 -33.98 -49.59
C GLU A 149 42.52 -32.89 -50.65
N SER A 150 41.94 -31.75 -50.23
CA SER A 150 41.55 -30.65 -51.13
C SER A 150 42.53 -29.48 -51.21
N LEU A 151 43.49 -29.40 -50.28
CA LEU A 151 44.47 -28.32 -50.20
C LEU A 151 45.68 -28.60 -51.09
N THR A 152 46.21 -27.56 -51.73
CA THR A 152 47.51 -27.65 -52.40
C THR A 152 48.64 -27.83 -51.38
N HIS A 153 49.83 -28.26 -51.82
CA HIS A 153 50.98 -28.42 -50.94
C HIS A 153 51.30 -27.12 -50.18
N GLU A 154 51.33 -25.98 -50.86
CA GLU A 154 51.58 -24.66 -50.26
C GLU A 154 50.51 -24.27 -49.22
N GLN A 155 49.24 -24.47 -49.54
CA GLN A 155 48.13 -24.21 -48.61
C GLN A 155 48.18 -25.11 -47.37
N SER A 156 48.52 -26.39 -47.55
CA SER A 156 48.69 -27.33 -46.44
C SER A 156 49.87 -26.96 -45.56
N MET A 157 50.97 -26.45 -46.13
CA MET A 157 52.14 -25.99 -45.37
C MET A 157 51.84 -24.74 -44.55
N ALA A 158 51.11 -23.78 -45.12
CA ALA A 158 50.70 -22.56 -44.42
C ALA A 158 49.77 -22.87 -43.22
N LEU A 159 48.84 -23.83 -43.38
CA LEU A 159 47.86 -24.18 -42.35
C LEU A 159 48.43 -25.09 -41.24
N LEU A 160 49.34 -26.02 -41.58
CA LEU A 160 49.86 -27.05 -40.66
C LEU A 160 51.31 -26.82 -40.23
N GLY A 161 52.05 -25.93 -40.87
CA GLY A 161 53.45 -25.62 -40.56
C GLY A 161 54.47 -26.61 -41.14
N GLU A 162 55.73 -26.16 -41.24
CA GLU A 162 56.83 -26.85 -41.95
C GLU A 162 57.32 -28.18 -41.35
N ARG A 163 56.91 -28.49 -40.11
CA ARG A 163 57.46 -29.61 -39.33
C ARG A 163 56.61 -30.88 -39.37
N VAL A 164 55.50 -30.89 -40.12
CA VAL A 164 54.58 -32.02 -40.22
C VAL A 164 54.95 -32.90 -41.40
N ALA A 165 54.99 -34.22 -41.21
CA ALA A 165 55.27 -35.17 -42.27
C ALA A 165 54.29 -35.01 -43.46
N SER A 166 54.76 -35.29 -44.68
CA SER A 166 53.99 -35.04 -45.91
C SER A 166 52.88 -36.08 -46.19
N ASP A 167 52.79 -37.15 -45.40
CA ASP A 167 51.76 -38.17 -45.51
C ASP A 167 50.40 -37.67 -45.01
N THR A 168 49.33 -38.11 -45.69
CA THR A 168 47.94 -37.73 -45.36
C THR A 168 47.56 -38.04 -43.90
N PRO A 169 47.87 -39.22 -43.32
CA PRO A 169 47.50 -39.54 -41.93
C PRO A 169 48.08 -38.56 -40.90
N SER A 170 49.36 -38.21 -41.02
CA SER A 170 50.04 -37.29 -40.10
C SER A 170 49.50 -35.86 -40.20
N ARG A 171 49.17 -35.40 -41.43
CA ARG A 171 48.52 -34.09 -41.67
C ARG A 171 47.10 -34.03 -41.11
N VAL A 172 46.34 -35.11 -41.26
CA VAL A 172 44.98 -35.23 -40.69
C VAL A 172 45.03 -35.20 -39.17
N ALA A 173 45.97 -35.92 -38.55
CA ALA A 173 46.14 -35.93 -37.10
C ALA A 173 46.52 -34.53 -36.55
N GLU A 174 47.45 -33.84 -37.20
CA GLU A 174 47.84 -32.47 -36.80
C GLU A 174 46.70 -31.47 -36.97
N LEU A 175 45.98 -31.50 -38.10
CA LEU A 175 44.83 -30.62 -38.32
C LEU A 175 43.73 -30.86 -37.28
N THR A 176 43.48 -32.14 -36.94
CA THR A 176 42.53 -32.53 -35.90
C THR A 176 42.94 -31.97 -34.54
N ASN A 177 44.23 -32.06 -34.19
CA ASN A 177 44.76 -31.52 -32.93
C ASN A 177 44.66 -30.00 -32.85
N ARG A 178 45.00 -29.28 -33.93
CA ARG A 178 44.87 -27.81 -34.00
C ARG A 178 43.43 -27.36 -33.89
N LEU A 179 42.53 -28.02 -34.61
CA LEU A 179 41.10 -27.73 -34.55
C LEU A 179 40.54 -27.99 -33.14
N ALA A 180 40.91 -29.10 -32.51
CA ALA A 180 40.52 -29.40 -31.12
C ALA A 180 41.10 -28.39 -30.11
N GLN A 181 42.35 -27.97 -30.29
CA GLN A 181 42.98 -26.95 -29.44
C GLN A 181 42.29 -25.60 -29.58
N TYR A 182 42.02 -25.17 -30.83
CA TYR A 182 41.28 -23.94 -31.11
C TYR A 182 39.88 -23.99 -30.52
N ALA A 183 39.16 -25.10 -30.70
CA ALA A 183 37.85 -25.34 -30.09
C ALA A 183 37.87 -25.20 -28.56
N GLY A 184 38.92 -25.69 -27.90
CA GLY A 184 39.13 -25.52 -26.46
C GLY A 184 39.28 -24.05 -26.02
N THR A 185 39.84 -23.19 -26.86
CA THR A 185 39.92 -21.73 -26.58
C THR A 185 38.59 -21.00 -26.77
N GLN A 186 37.65 -21.59 -27.52
CA GLN A 186 36.35 -20.98 -27.87
C GLN A 186 35.22 -21.39 -26.92
N LEU A 187 35.54 -21.90 -25.73
CA LEU A 187 34.59 -22.47 -24.77
C LEU A 187 33.39 -21.56 -24.51
N THR A 188 33.62 -20.29 -24.13
CA THR A 188 32.56 -19.32 -23.82
C THR A 188 31.66 -19.03 -25.03
N ARG A 189 32.25 -18.94 -26.23
CA ARG A 189 31.52 -18.68 -27.48
C ARG A 189 30.62 -19.86 -27.84
N LEU A 190 31.19 -21.07 -27.80
CA LEU A 190 30.47 -22.30 -28.09
C LEU A 190 29.35 -22.55 -27.07
N PHE A 191 29.64 -22.36 -25.78
CA PHE A 191 28.64 -22.43 -24.71
C PHE A 191 27.45 -21.49 -24.97
N LYS A 192 27.71 -20.20 -25.25
CA LYS A 192 26.64 -19.20 -25.51
C LYS A 192 25.78 -19.60 -26.69
N SER A 193 26.39 -20.12 -27.76
CA SER A 193 25.67 -20.57 -28.97
C SER A 193 24.82 -21.81 -28.69
N LEU A 194 25.40 -22.83 -28.05
CA LEU A 194 24.68 -24.06 -27.67
C LEU A 194 23.54 -23.78 -26.70
N TYR A 195 23.73 -22.90 -25.72
CA TYR A 195 22.67 -22.48 -24.81
C TYR A 195 21.55 -21.72 -25.55
N SER A 196 21.90 -20.82 -26.48
CA SER A 196 20.92 -20.04 -27.24
C SER A 196 20.09 -20.91 -28.20
N SER A 197 20.71 -21.91 -28.84
CA SER A 197 20.02 -22.87 -29.72
C SER A 197 18.98 -23.75 -29.00
N ARG A 198 19.07 -23.83 -27.67
CA ARG A 198 18.19 -24.64 -26.80
C ARG A 198 17.10 -23.82 -26.12
N ARG A 199 16.90 -22.56 -26.53
CA ARG A 199 15.84 -21.69 -26.02
C ARG A 199 14.49 -22.06 -26.65
N PRO A 200 13.39 -21.98 -25.89
CA PRO A 200 12.06 -22.10 -26.46
C PRO A 200 11.76 -20.95 -27.44
N PRO A 201 10.84 -21.16 -28.42
CA PRO A 201 10.46 -20.12 -29.37
C PRO A 201 9.85 -18.89 -28.66
N GLU A 202 10.18 -17.70 -29.14
CA GLU A 202 9.79 -16.44 -28.50
C GLU A 202 8.37 -16.01 -28.88
N SER A 203 7.47 -15.95 -27.90
CA SER A 203 6.17 -15.29 -28.08
C SER A 203 6.31 -13.76 -28.10
N PRO A 204 5.36 -13.02 -28.69
CA PRO A 204 5.36 -11.55 -28.68
C PRO A 204 5.44 -10.95 -27.26
N GLU A 205 4.74 -11.55 -26.31
CA GLU A 205 4.70 -11.16 -24.90
C GLU A 205 6.07 -11.38 -24.23
N LEU A 206 6.70 -12.52 -24.51
CA LEU A 206 8.03 -12.85 -24.01
C LEU A 206 9.09 -11.87 -24.51
N ARG A 207 8.98 -11.43 -25.77
CA ARG A 207 9.89 -10.43 -26.35
C ARG A 207 9.78 -9.08 -25.64
N ILE A 208 8.57 -8.61 -25.36
CA ILE A 208 8.32 -7.34 -24.65
C ILE A 208 8.85 -7.41 -23.22
N LEU A 209 8.61 -8.53 -22.52
CA LEU A 209 9.10 -8.75 -21.16
C LEU A 209 10.63 -8.77 -21.09
N LEU A 210 11.30 -9.46 -22.02
CA LEU A 210 12.77 -9.52 -22.09
C LEU A 210 13.41 -8.20 -22.56
N ARG A 211 12.69 -7.37 -23.34
CA ARG A 211 13.13 -6.01 -23.72
C ARG A 211 13.35 -5.13 -22.49
N ASP A 212 12.36 -5.10 -21.60
CA ASP A 212 12.34 -4.20 -20.44
C ASP A 212 13.11 -4.80 -19.24
N PHE A 213 13.23 -6.13 -19.16
CA PHE A 213 13.94 -6.87 -18.10
C PHE A 213 15.07 -7.75 -18.65
N LYS A 214 16.08 -7.11 -19.23
CA LYS A 214 17.21 -7.73 -19.98
C LYS A 214 18.04 -8.76 -19.21
N ARG A 215 17.94 -8.81 -17.88
CA ARG A 215 18.72 -9.73 -17.02
C ARG A 215 17.93 -11.00 -16.64
N LEU A 216 16.67 -11.15 -17.06
CA LEU A 216 15.90 -12.39 -16.88
C LEU A 216 16.25 -13.42 -17.95
N SER A 217 16.17 -14.72 -17.61
CA SER A 217 16.22 -15.79 -18.61
C SER A 217 14.84 -16.00 -19.24
N ALA A 218 14.81 -16.45 -20.50
CA ALA A 218 13.57 -16.74 -21.22
C ALA A 218 12.67 -17.72 -20.46
N SER A 219 13.26 -18.72 -19.80
CA SER A 219 12.56 -19.71 -18.98
C SER A 219 11.83 -19.06 -17.78
N MET A 220 12.48 -18.15 -17.06
CA MET A 220 11.88 -17.45 -15.91
C MET A 220 10.84 -16.41 -16.34
N ALA A 221 11.07 -15.76 -17.48
CA ALA A 221 10.12 -14.82 -18.07
C ALA A 221 8.86 -15.54 -18.59
N GLN A 222 9.01 -16.73 -19.19
CA GLN A 222 7.89 -17.56 -19.59
C GLN A 222 7.09 -18.05 -18.38
N GLU A 223 7.76 -18.52 -17.31
CA GLU A 223 7.07 -18.90 -16.07
C GLU A 223 6.26 -17.73 -15.47
N LEU A 224 6.75 -16.50 -15.61
CA LEU A 224 6.01 -15.31 -15.18
C LEU A 224 4.78 -15.01 -16.07
N LEU A 225 4.89 -15.25 -17.39
CA LEU A 225 3.79 -15.07 -18.34
C LEU A 225 2.74 -16.17 -18.24
N ASP A 226 3.13 -17.41 -17.94
CA ASP A 226 2.21 -18.52 -17.67
C ASP A 226 1.35 -18.25 -16.43
N MET A 227 1.81 -17.34 -15.56
CA MET A 227 1.12 -16.85 -14.37
C MET A 227 0.34 -15.54 -14.59
N ALA A 228 0.39 -14.98 -15.80
CA ALA A 228 -0.35 -13.77 -16.16
C ALA A 228 -1.79 -14.11 -16.50
N SER A 229 -2.72 -13.24 -16.11
CA SER A 229 -4.11 -13.35 -16.53
C SER A 229 -4.23 -13.05 -18.04
N PRO A 230 -5.27 -13.56 -18.73
CA PRO A 230 -5.50 -13.25 -20.14
C PRO A 230 -5.54 -11.74 -20.43
N GLN A 231 -6.08 -10.94 -19.51
CA GLN A 231 -6.17 -9.48 -19.63
C GLN A 231 -4.79 -8.80 -19.50
N GLU A 232 -3.88 -9.33 -18.69
CA GLU A 232 -2.50 -8.82 -18.55
C GLU A 232 -1.67 -9.15 -19.80
N LEU A 233 -1.84 -10.35 -20.37
CA LEU A 233 -1.20 -10.74 -21.63
C LEU A 233 -1.68 -9.85 -22.79
N GLU A 234 -3.01 -9.65 -22.91
CA GLU A 234 -3.59 -8.77 -23.93
C GLU A 234 -3.10 -7.32 -23.78
N THR A 235 -3.04 -6.79 -22.55
CA THR A 235 -2.51 -5.44 -22.29
C THR A 235 -1.04 -5.32 -22.67
N THR A 236 -0.24 -6.37 -22.43
CA THR A 236 1.20 -6.38 -22.75
C THR A 236 1.42 -6.30 -24.24
N VAL A 237 0.65 -7.04 -25.05
CA VAL A 237 0.75 -7.02 -26.52
C VAL A 237 0.16 -5.74 -27.11
N THR A 238 -1.06 -5.36 -26.72
CA THR A 238 -1.79 -4.25 -27.34
C THR A 238 -1.20 -2.88 -27.02
N LYS A 239 -0.62 -2.70 -25.83
CA LYS A 239 -0.05 -1.41 -25.39
C LYS A 239 1.47 -1.40 -25.34
N GLU A 240 2.13 -2.50 -25.74
CA GLU A 240 3.57 -2.72 -25.64
C GLU A 240 4.19 -2.38 -24.27
N ARG A 241 3.40 -2.52 -23.19
CA ARG A 241 3.77 -2.07 -21.84
C ARG A 241 3.43 -3.12 -20.81
N ILE A 242 4.38 -3.38 -19.91
CA ILE A 242 4.26 -4.41 -18.89
C ILE A 242 3.37 -3.90 -17.73
N PRO A 243 2.29 -4.62 -17.38
CA PRO A 243 1.47 -4.32 -16.21
C PRO A 243 2.28 -4.28 -14.90
N LEU A 244 1.88 -3.42 -13.97
CA LEU A 244 2.63 -3.15 -12.73
C LEU A 244 2.98 -4.43 -11.95
N ARG A 245 2.01 -5.34 -11.79
CA ARG A 245 2.21 -6.62 -11.08
C ARG A 245 3.29 -7.50 -11.73
N LEU A 246 3.26 -7.64 -13.06
CA LEU A 246 4.27 -8.39 -13.80
C LEU A 246 5.64 -7.68 -13.70
N GLY A 247 5.66 -6.36 -13.75
CA GLY A 247 6.88 -5.57 -13.56
C GLY A 247 7.50 -5.72 -12.18
N GLU A 248 6.69 -5.79 -11.11
CA GLU A 248 7.17 -6.01 -9.75
C GLU A 248 7.76 -7.41 -9.55
N GLU A 249 7.09 -8.46 -10.03
CA GLU A 249 7.59 -9.83 -9.95
C GLU A 249 8.82 -10.05 -10.84
N ALA A 250 8.86 -9.42 -12.02
CA ALA A 250 10.03 -9.43 -12.89
C ALA A 250 11.28 -8.85 -12.20
N ARG A 251 11.16 -7.71 -11.48
CA ARG A 251 12.28 -7.15 -10.69
C ARG A 251 12.76 -8.10 -9.59
N LYS A 252 11.84 -8.79 -8.90
CA LYS A 252 12.19 -9.78 -7.86
C LYS A 252 12.94 -10.97 -8.46
N LEU A 253 12.47 -11.50 -9.60
CA LEU A 253 13.13 -12.58 -10.32
C LEU A 253 14.49 -12.16 -10.88
N GLN A 254 14.64 -10.90 -11.32
CA GLN A 254 15.90 -10.36 -11.81
C GLN A 254 16.96 -10.27 -10.71
N ALA A 255 16.56 -9.88 -9.50
CA ALA A 255 17.43 -9.94 -8.32
C ALA A 255 17.81 -11.39 -7.98
N GLN A 256 16.88 -12.34 -8.07
CA GLN A 256 17.18 -13.77 -7.86
C GLN A 256 18.15 -14.32 -8.91
N ARG A 257 17.99 -13.93 -10.18
CA ARG A 257 18.85 -14.37 -11.30
C ARG A 257 20.30 -13.89 -11.14
N ARG A 258 20.53 -12.69 -10.61
CA ARG A 258 21.87 -12.16 -10.31
C ARG A 258 22.61 -13.04 -9.30
N LEU A 259 21.93 -13.44 -8.21
CA LEU A 259 22.49 -14.36 -7.23
C LEU A 259 22.74 -15.74 -7.83
N LEU A 260 21.80 -16.25 -8.63
CA LEU A 260 21.98 -17.53 -9.34
C LEU A 260 23.26 -17.52 -10.20
N GLN A 261 23.49 -16.44 -10.95
CA GLN A 261 24.66 -16.21 -11.79
C GLN A 261 25.98 -16.29 -11.01
N ALA A 262 26.01 -15.71 -9.81
CA ALA A 262 27.19 -15.76 -8.95
C ALA A 262 27.56 -17.21 -8.57
N TYR A 263 26.57 -18.03 -8.21
CA TYR A 263 26.78 -19.44 -7.85
C TYR A 263 27.00 -20.35 -9.06
N GLU A 264 26.37 -20.07 -10.21
CA GLU A 264 26.63 -20.79 -11.47
C GLU A 264 28.12 -20.70 -11.84
N GLY A 265 28.74 -19.53 -11.68
CA GLY A 265 30.16 -19.31 -11.95
C GLY A 265 31.12 -20.06 -11.02
N LEU A 266 30.68 -20.64 -9.89
CA LEU A 266 31.53 -21.51 -9.06
C LEU A 266 31.81 -22.86 -9.75
N TYR A 267 30.90 -23.31 -10.61
CA TYR A 267 30.95 -24.61 -11.28
C TYR A 267 31.22 -24.50 -12.78
N LEU A 268 30.78 -23.40 -13.40
CA LEU A 268 30.85 -23.18 -14.85
C LEU A 268 31.79 -22.01 -15.12
N ASP A 269 33.05 -22.29 -15.47
CA ASP A 269 34.10 -21.26 -15.61
C ASP A 269 33.77 -20.24 -16.71
N ALA A 270 33.01 -20.64 -17.74
CA ALA A 270 32.52 -19.76 -18.80
C ALA A 270 31.45 -18.74 -18.34
N LEU A 271 30.95 -18.86 -17.10
CA LEU A 271 29.95 -17.97 -16.49
C LEU A 271 30.51 -17.14 -15.33
N ASP A 272 31.81 -17.19 -15.10
CA ASP A 272 32.46 -16.31 -14.13
C ASP A 272 32.15 -14.83 -14.42
N ASN A 273 31.95 -14.07 -13.36
CA ASN A 273 31.58 -12.66 -13.42
C ASN A 273 31.99 -11.99 -12.11
N PRO A 274 31.93 -10.65 -12.01
CA PRO A 274 32.33 -9.94 -10.79
C PRO A 274 31.58 -10.41 -9.52
N ASP A 275 30.31 -10.81 -9.65
CA ASP A 275 29.53 -11.29 -8.51
C ASP A 275 30.01 -12.69 -8.06
N THR A 276 30.48 -13.54 -8.99
CA THR A 276 31.16 -14.81 -8.67
C THR A 276 32.50 -14.57 -7.99
N GLU A 277 33.30 -13.62 -8.48
CA GLU A 277 34.58 -13.25 -7.87
C GLU A 277 34.36 -12.75 -6.43
N ALA A 278 33.36 -11.88 -6.21
CA ALA A 278 32.97 -11.44 -4.88
C ALA A 278 32.50 -12.59 -3.99
N LEU A 279 31.70 -13.52 -4.51
CA LEU A 279 31.29 -14.72 -3.77
C LEU A 279 32.50 -15.57 -3.37
N VAL A 280 33.45 -15.81 -4.28
CA VAL A 280 34.66 -16.60 -4.01
C VAL A 280 35.51 -15.94 -2.93
N LEU A 281 35.80 -14.64 -3.07
CA LEU A 281 36.64 -13.92 -2.12
C LEU A 281 36.01 -13.85 -0.72
N HIS A 282 34.73 -13.49 -0.63
CA HIS A 282 34.05 -13.41 0.67
C HIS A 282 33.75 -14.78 1.29
N SER A 283 33.83 -15.87 0.53
CA SER A 283 33.72 -17.23 1.11
C SER A 283 35.01 -17.68 1.80
N LEU A 284 36.13 -16.98 1.60
CA LEU A 284 37.40 -17.31 2.25
C LEU A 284 37.31 -17.22 3.78
N GLU A 285 36.51 -16.29 4.30
CA GLU A 285 36.29 -16.13 5.76
C GLU A 285 35.65 -17.35 6.42
N ASN A 286 34.88 -18.14 5.65
CA ASN A 286 34.20 -19.33 6.15
C ASN A 286 35.10 -20.57 6.15
N LEU A 287 36.34 -20.45 5.65
CA LEU A 287 37.28 -21.55 5.61
C LEU A 287 37.96 -21.74 6.98
N PRO A 288 38.01 -22.97 7.50
CA PRO A 288 38.67 -23.23 8.78
C PRO A 288 40.16 -22.89 8.67
N GLY A 289 40.65 -22.04 9.59
CA GLY A 289 42.03 -21.58 9.60
C GLY A 289 42.31 -20.30 8.79
N TRP A 290 41.27 -19.63 8.27
CA TRP A 290 41.44 -18.31 7.63
C TRP A 290 41.97 -17.26 8.62
N ARG A 291 42.80 -16.33 8.10
CA ARG A 291 43.42 -15.23 8.86
C ARG A 291 43.09 -13.90 8.19
N ASP A 292 42.72 -12.90 8.97
CA ASP A 292 42.18 -11.61 8.48
C ASP A 292 43.25 -10.49 8.35
N ASP A 293 44.49 -10.86 8.02
CA ASP A 293 45.64 -9.95 7.90
C ASP A 293 46.04 -9.64 6.44
N ILE A 294 45.22 -10.05 5.47
CA ILE A 294 45.47 -9.89 4.03
C ILE A 294 44.27 -9.27 3.30
N ARG A 295 44.56 -8.42 2.31
CA ARG A 295 43.58 -7.91 1.35
C ARG A 295 43.79 -8.54 -0.02
N ILE A 296 42.71 -8.97 -0.67
CA ILE A 296 42.73 -9.52 -2.02
C ILE A 296 41.80 -8.70 -2.90
N GLU A 297 42.31 -8.26 -4.05
CA GLU A 297 41.55 -7.49 -5.04
C GLU A 297 41.55 -8.21 -6.39
N VAL A 298 40.44 -8.14 -7.12
CA VAL A 298 40.33 -8.57 -8.51
C VAL A 298 40.09 -7.36 -9.40
N ARG A 299 40.93 -7.17 -10.41
CA ARG A 299 40.90 -5.99 -11.30
C ARG A 299 40.86 -6.39 -12.76
N GLU A 300 40.15 -5.61 -13.58
CA GLU A 300 40.04 -5.86 -15.02
C GLU A 300 41.26 -5.34 -15.79
N ALA A 301 41.84 -6.15 -16.68
CA ALA A 301 42.85 -5.82 -17.68
C ALA A 301 44.23 -5.32 -17.18
N SER A 302 44.32 -4.63 -16.04
CA SER A 302 45.59 -4.15 -15.48
C SER A 302 45.57 -4.05 -13.94
N LEU A 303 46.76 -3.89 -13.34
CA LEU A 303 46.96 -3.67 -11.90
C LEU A 303 46.19 -2.46 -11.34
N HIS A 304 45.90 -1.46 -12.17
CA HIS A 304 45.14 -0.26 -11.81
C HIS A 304 43.77 -0.20 -12.48
N GLY A 305 43.35 -1.30 -13.11
CA GLY A 305 42.06 -1.39 -13.79
C GLY A 305 40.87 -1.39 -12.84
N THR A 306 39.67 -1.41 -13.43
CA THR A 306 38.41 -1.36 -12.67
C THR A 306 38.35 -2.48 -11.65
N LEU A 307 38.07 -2.12 -10.39
CA LEU A 307 37.88 -3.08 -9.31
C LEU A 307 36.60 -3.87 -9.55
N ARG A 308 36.73 -5.20 -9.61
CA ARG A 308 35.62 -6.13 -9.83
C ARG A 308 35.12 -6.75 -8.53
N ALA A 309 36.06 -7.12 -7.66
CA ALA A 309 35.79 -7.65 -6.33
C ALA A 309 36.96 -7.34 -5.39
N ALA A 310 36.69 -7.19 -4.09
CA ALA A 310 37.71 -7.04 -3.06
C ALA A 310 37.25 -7.68 -1.75
N PHE A 311 38.19 -8.22 -0.99
CA PHE A 311 37.95 -8.80 0.32
C PHE A 311 39.15 -8.57 1.25
N GLY A 312 38.88 -8.41 2.55
CA GLY A 312 39.87 -8.10 3.59
C GLY A 312 39.99 -6.61 3.93
N PRO A 313 40.55 -6.28 5.11
CA PRO A 313 40.58 -4.92 5.64
C PRO A 313 41.41 -3.96 4.76
N GLU A 314 40.97 -2.70 4.63
CA GLU A 314 41.68 -1.68 3.84
C GLU A 314 43.10 -1.37 4.37
N GLY A 315 43.34 -1.59 5.67
CA GLY A 315 44.65 -1.44 6.32
C GLY A 315 45.45 -2.74 6.46
N ALA A 316 45.14 -3.80 5.70
CA ALA A 316 45.88 -5.06 5.76
C ALA A 316 47.38 -4.86 5.47
N SER A 317 48.24 -5.62 6.16
CA SER A 317 49.70 -5.53 6.01
C SER A 317 50.21 -6.09 4.68
N SER A 318 49.40 -6.90 4.00
CA SER A 318 49.67 -7.42 2.66
C SER A 318 48.44 -7.27 1.76
N CYS A 319 48.63 -6.80 0.53
CA CYS A 319 47.60 -6.66 -0.48
C CYS A 319 48.00 -7.44 -1.74
N LYS A 320 47.12 -8.29 -2.26
CA LYS A 320 47.36 -9.10 -3.47
C LYS A 320 46.33 -8.79 -4.53
N VAL A 321 46.79 -8.65 -5.77
CA VAL A 321 45.93 -8.24 -6.90
C VAL A 321 45.88 -9.36 -7.94
N LEU A 322 44.68 -9.80 -8.26
CA LEU A 322 44.41 -10.72 -9.36
C LEU A 322 43.92 -9.91 -10.56
N VAL A 323 44.74 -9.79 -11.60
CA VAL A 323 44.36 -9.08 -12.82
C VAL A 323 43.69 -10.06 -13.79
N ARG A 324 42.43 -9.80 -14.15
CA ARG A 324 41.69 -10.56 -15.15
C ARG A 324 42.12 -10.12 -16.55
N MET A 325 42.75 -11.03 -17.30
CA MET A 325 43.30 -10.76 -18.63
C MET A 325 42.29 -11.09 -19.75
N SER A 326 41.52 -12.16 -19.54
CA SER A 326 40.44 -12.62 -20.42
C SER A 326 39.49 -13.51 -19.60
N ASP A 327 38.38 -13.97 -20.19
CA ASP A 327 37.42 -14.85 -19.49
C ASP A 327 38.11 -16.06 -18.84
N GLY A 328 37.87 -16.30 -17.55
CA GLY A 328 38.48 -17.39 -16.79
C GLY A 328 39.97 -17.26 -16.49
N ARG A 329 40.66 -16.20 -16.92
CA ARG A 329 42.12 -16.10 -16.90
C ARG A 329 42.63 -14.93 -16.08
N TYR A 330 43.35 -15.24 -15.01
CA TYR A 330 43.81 -14.33 -13.98
C TYR A 330 45.31 -14.42 -13.79
N GLN A 331 45.97 -13.28 -13.58
CA GLN A 331 47.38 -13.20 -13.26
C GLN A 331 47.56 -12.57 -11.87
N PRO A 332 48.23 -13.27 -10.93
CA PRO A 332 48.42 -12.77 -9.56
C PRO A 332 49.66 -11.90 -9.42
N PHE A 333 49.53 -10.81 -8.66
CA PHE A 333 50.59 -9.85 -8.35
C PHE A 333 50.65 -9.53 -6.85
N ASP A 334 51.83 -9.13 -6.38
CA ASP A 334 52.04 -8.62 -5.03
C ASP A 334 51.77 -7.10 -4.90
N GLU A 335 51.87 -6.59 -3.68
CA GLU A 335 51.67 -5.18 -3.35
C GLU A 335 52.68 -4.23 -4.01
N ARG A 336 53.79 -4.75 -4.56
CA ARG A 336 54.83 -3.97 -5.26
C ARG A 336 54.67 -4.04 -6.79
N GLY A 337 53.67 -4.78 -7.27
CA GLY A 337 53.41 -5.00 -8.70
C GLY A 337 54.28 -6.09 -9.32
N ASN A 338 54.97 -6.92 -8.53
CA ASN A 338 55.71 -8.06 -9.05
C ASN A 338 54.75 -9.21 -9.40
N GLU A 339 55.03 -9.89 -10.49
CA GLU A 339 54.30 -11.09 -10.91
C GLU A 339 54.57 -12.25 -9.93
N LEU A 340 53.51 -12.81 -9.35
CA LEU A 340 53.60 -13.99 -8.48
C LEU A 340 53.56 -15.29 -9.28
N HIS A 341 52.85 -15.29 -10.41
CA HIS A 341 52.79 -16.38 -11.38
C HIS A 341 52.23 -15.88 -12.72
N GLY A 342 52.41 -16.67 -13.78
CA GLY A 342 51.78 -16.41 -15.07
C GLY A 342 50.26 -16.64 -15.03
N ILE A 343 49.62 -16.43 -16.18
CA ILE A 343 48.17 -16.53 -16.33
C ILE A 343 47.67 -17.93 -15.94
N ASN A 344 46.72 -17.97 -15.01
CA ASN A 344 46.11 -19.19 -14.50
C ASN A 344 44.58 -19.01 -14.34
N GLY A 345 43.85 -20.06 -13.95
CA GLY A 345 42.45 -19.96 -13.54
C GLY A 345 42.29 -19.24 -12.21
N LEU A 346 41.09 -18.75 -11.90
CA LEU A 346 40.79 -17.96 -10.69
C LEU A 346 41.34 -18.60 -9.40
N TYR A 347 41.08 -19.89 -9.18
CA TYR A 347 41.48 -20.61 -7.96
C TYR A 347 42.99 -20.90 -7.91
N GLY A 348 43.62 -21.14 -9.06
CA GLY A 348 45.07 -21.26 -9.16
C GLY A 348 45.75 -19.93 -8.85
N ALA A 349 45.29 -18.84 -9.48
CA ALA A 349 45.80 -17.50 -9.23
C ALA A 349 45.62 -17.09 -7.74
N LEU A 350 44.49 -17.45 -7.12
CA LEU A 350 44.27 -17.29 -5.68
C LEU A 350 45.29 -18.07 -4.85
N GLN A 351 45.54 -19.34 -5.15
CA GLN A 351 46.56 -20.13 -4.44
C GLN A 351 47.96 -19.51 -4.55
N HIS A 352 48.32 -18.99 -5.72
CA HIS A 352 49.60 -18.30 -5.91
C HIS A 352 49.66 -16.94 -5.22
N ALA A 353 48.54 -16.24 -5.09
CA ALA A 353 48.44 -14.97 -4.36
C ALA A 353 48.52 -15.14 -2.83
N LEU A 354 47.96 -16.24 -2.28
CA LEU A 354 47.97 -16.49 -0.84
C LEU A 354 49.39 -16.76 -0.30
N PRO A 355 49.84 -16.04 0.75
CA PRO A 355 51.13 -16.31 1.39
C PRO A 355 51.19 -17.70 2.04
N ASP A 356 52.41 -18.23 2.23
CA ASP A 356 52.65 -19.55 2.81
C ASP A 356 51.96 -19.77 4.16
N ALA A 357 51.90 -18.75 5.00
CA ALA A 357 51.23 -18.82 6.31
C ALA A 357 49.72 -19.05 6.17
N HIS A 358 49.06 -18.42 5.20
CA HIS A 358 47.63 -18.60 4.93
C HIS A 358 47.38 -19.98 4.31
N ARG A 359 48.20 -20.38 3.33
CA ARG A 359 48.12 -21.72 2.70
C ARG A 359 48.25 -22.85 3.72
N LYS A 360 49.25 -22.76 4.63
CA LYS A 360 49.44 -23.74 5.71
C LYS A 360 48.27 -23.76 6.69
N ALA A 361 47.74 -22.59 7.07
CA ALA A 361 46.60 -22.51 7.99
C ALA A 361 45.31 -23.09 7.41
N LEU A 362 45.10 -22.96 6.09
CA LEU A 362 43.98 -23.56 5.35
C LEU A 362 44.15 -25.07 5.08
N GLY A 363 45.30 -25.67 5.44
CA GLY A 363 45.61 -27.07 5.14
C GLY A 363 45.93 -27.35 3.66
N LEU A 364 46.22 -26.30 2.87
CA LEU A 364 46.58 -26.39 1.45
C LEU A 364 47.96 -25.74 1.18
N PRO A 365 49.07 -26.34 1.64
CA PRO A 365 50.39 -25.70 1.61
C PRO A 365 50.98 -25.50 0.20
N HIS A 366 50.51 -26.20 -0.83
CA HIS A 366 51.11 -26.19 -2.16
C HIS A 366 50.32 -25.32 -3.16
N VAL A 367 51.02 -24.48 -3.93
CA VAL A 367 50.46 -23.59 -4.96
C VAL A 367 49.61 -24.31 -6.03
N GLY A 368 49.91 -25.58 -6.32
CA GLY A 368 49.14 -26.38 -7.28
C GLY A 368 47.77 -26.85 -6.77
N GLN A 369 47.42 -26.57 -5.52
CA GLN A 369 46.18 -27.05 -4.89
C GLN A 369 44.95 -26.15 -5.16
N GLY A 370 44.87 -25.60 -6.37
CA GLY A 370 43.79 -24.69 -6.78
C GLY A 370 42.41 -25.36 -6.81
N GLU A 371 42.31 -26.59 -7.34
CA GLU A 371 41.05 -27.33 -7.38
C GLU A 371 40.58 -27.80 -6.00
N GLN A 372 41.51 -28.11 -5.08
CA GLN A 372 41.18 -28.40 -3.69
C GLN A 372 40.65 -27.16 -2.98
N LEU A 373 41.22 -25.99 -3.24
CA LEU A 373 40.70 -24.71 -2.73
C LEU A 373 39.30 -24.42 -3.28
N ARG A 374 39.08 -24.64 -4.59
CA ARG A 374 37.75 -24.55 -5.21
C ARG A 374 36.72 -25.42 -4.50
N GLY A 375 37.06 -26.68 -4.23
CA GLY A 375 36.19 -27.61 -3.50
C GLY A 375 35.81 -27.12 -2.10
N LEU A 376 36.78 -26.57 -1.35
CA LEU A 376 36.52 -26.02 -0.01
C LEU A 376 35.65 -24.75 -0.06
N ILE A 377 35.90 -23.85 -1.01
CA ILE A 377 35.10 -22.65 -1.22
C ILE A 377 33.65 -23.01 -1.59
N ILE A 378 33.45 -24.04 -2.42
CA ILE A 378 32.10 -24.52 -2.75
C ILE A 378 31.39 -25.06 -1.51
N GLN A 379 32.07 -25.87 -0.69
CA GLN A 379 31.48 -26.45 0.53
C GLN A 379 31.14 -25.41 1.59
N ARG A 380 31.89 -24.31 1.64
CA ARG A 380 31.76 -23.22 2.62
C ARG A 380 31.35 -21.90 1.97
N ALA A 381 30.67 -21.99 0.84
CA ALA A 381 30.26 -20.81 0.08
C ALA A 381 29.41 -19.89 0.95
N LEU A 382 29.67 -18.58 0.86
CA LEU A 382 28.93 -17.56 1.59
C LEU A 382 27.42 -17.76 1.39
N PRO A 383 26.58 -17.77 2.44
CA PRO A 383 25.14 -17.93 2.28
C PRO A 383 24.53 -16.81 1.42
N ARG A 384 23.47 -17.12 0.66
CA ARG A 384 22.84 -16.16 -0.27
C ARG A 384 22.40 -14.84 0.38
N ASP A 385 21.97 -14.88 1.64
CA ASP A 385 21.56 -13.68 2.37
C ASP A 385 22.75 -12.81 2.77
N ALA A 386 23.92 -13.40 3.07
CA ALA A 386 25.15 -12.64 3.30
C ALA A 386 25.73 -12.11 1.97
N LEU A 387 25.66 -12.90 0.89
CA LEU A 387 26.07 -12.46 -0.45
C LEU A 387 25.24 -11.27 -0.94
N ARG A 388 23.94 -11.19 -0.59
CA ARG A 388 23.11 -10.00 -0.89
C ARG A 388 23.71 -8.72 -0.32
N THR A 389 24.22 -8.78 0.91
CA THR A 389 24.86 -7.65 1.59
C THR A 389 26.14 -7.25 0.86
N VAL A 390 26.97 -8.23 0.50
CA VAL A 390 28.22 -8.03 -0.26
C VAL A 390 27.94 -7.37 -1.62
N LEU A 391 26.92 -7.85 -2.34
CA LEU A 391 26.54 -7.32 -3.65
C LEU A 391 25.70 -6.03 -3.59
N ARG A 392 25.54 -5.44 -2.41
CA ARG A 392 24.72 -4.23 -2.13
C ARG A 392 23.30 -4.34 -2.67
N MET A 393 22.73 -5.53 -2.57
CA MET A 393 21.35 -5.80 -2.96
C MET A 393 20.40 -5.45 -1.81
N GLN A 394 19.15 -5.13 -2.13
CA GLN A 394 18.16 -4.87 -1.08
C GLN A 394 18.04 -6.08 -0.14
N PRO A 395 18.18 -5.88 1.19
CA PRO A 395 18.06 -6.95 2.14
C PRO A 395 16.66 -7.53 2.06
N ARG A 396 16.56 -8.86 2.14
CA ARG A 396 15.27 -9.53 2.18
C ARG A 396 14.66 -9.20 3.53
N LYS A 397 13.82 -8.15 3.61
CA LYS A 397 12.93 -7.93 4.76
C LYS A 397 12.18 -9.25 4.92
N LYS A 398 12.47 -10.03 5.97
CA LYS A 398 11.61 -11.15 6.36
C LYS A 398 10.40 -10.50 7.01
N PRO A 399 9.23 -10.43 6.35
CA PRO A 399 8.04 -10.10 7.08
C PRO A 399 7.72 -11.32 7.95
N PHE A 400 7.11 -11.09 9.12
CA PHE A 400 6.46 -12.12 9.95
C PHE A 400 5.38 -12.92 9.17
N PHE A 401 5.12 -12.52 7.93
CA PHE A 401 4.13 -13.06 7.02
C PHE A 401 4.70 -13.24 5.60
N ARG A 402 4.70 -14.46 5.06
CA ARG A 402 4.94 -14.71 3.62
C ARG A 402 3.58 -14.83 2.94
N SER A 403 3.21 -13.85 2.12
CA SER A 403 2.05 -13.99 1.23
C SER A 403 2.26 -15.20 0.31
N PRO A 404 1.25 -16.07 0.09
CA PRO A 404 1.41 -17.30 -0.68
C PRO A 404 1.76 -16.96 -2.14
N ARG A 405 2.98 -17.32 -2.56
CA ARG A 405 3.34 -17.29 -3.98
C ARG A 405 2.51 -18.32 -4.72
N ARG A 406 1.76 -17.87 -5.73
CA ARG A 406 1.02 -18.73 -6.65
C ARG A 406 2.06 -19.53 -7.47
N ALA A 407 1.95 -20.86 -7.46
CA ALA A 407 2.56 -21.70 -8.48
C ALA A 407 1.59 -21.86 -9.65
N SER A 408 2.14 -22.13 -10.83
CA SER A 408 1.42 -22.41 -12.07
C SER A 408 0.41 -23.53 -11.86
N GLY A 409 -0.86 -23.21 -12.13
CA GLY A 409 -2.00 -24.11 -11.94
C GLY A 409 -2.89 -23.86 -10.71
N GLY A 410 -2.72 -22.75 -9.97
CA GLY A 410 -3.74 -22.33 -8.99
C GLY A 410 -3.86 -23.16 -7.70
N LYS A 411 -2.86 -23.99 -7.36
CA LYS A 411 -2.81 -24.72 -6.07
C LYS A 411 -1.70 -24.19 -5.13
N ARG A 412 -2.04 -24.02 -3.84
CA ARG A 412 -1.13 -23.62 -2.74
C ARG A 412 -0.63 -24.88 -2.00
N GLY A 413 0.65 -24.96 -1.65
CA GLY A 413 1.22 -26.04 -0.81
C GLY A 413 2.70 -25.78 -0.44
N TYR A 414 3.19 -26.31 0.68
CA TYR A 414 4.59 -26.17 1.15
C TYR A 414 5.20 -27.57 1.46
N PRO A 415 6.53 -27.71 1.66
CA PRO A 415 7.34 -28.85 1.21
C PRO A 415 7.39 -30.04 2.18
N LEU A 416 7.38 -31.25 1.59
CA LEU A 416 7.59 -32.54 2.26
C LEU A 416 9.05 -32.72 2.73
N SER A 417 9.28 -32.75 4.04
CA SER A 417 10.47 -33.35 4.66
C SER A 417 10.18 -34.83 4.96
N GLY A 418 11.11 -35.73 4.64
CA GLY A 418 10.95 -37.16 4.80
C GLY A 418 12.12 -37.77 5.59
N ARG A 419 11.80 -38.39 6.72
CA ARG A 419 12.53 -39.53 7.30
C ARG A 419 11.49 -40.54 7.81
N GLY A 420 11.70 -41.82 7.49
CA GLY A 420 11.20 -42.96 8.28
C GLY A 420 9.95 -43.71 7.77
N SER A 421 10.19 -44.87 7.17
CA SER A 421 9.42 -46.14 7.17
C SER A 421 7.91 -46.17 7.52
N GLY A 422 7.11 -46.62 6.53
CA GLY A 422 6.06 -47.65 6.67
C GLY A 422 4.85 -47.42 7.61
N SER A 423 3.68 -47.11 7.05
CA SER A 423 2.39 -47.72 7.41
C SER A 423 1.26 -47.13 6.56
N GLN A 424 0.11 -47.79 6.57
CA GLN A 424 -1.20 -47.37 6.03
C GLN A 424 -1.55 -45.89 6.31
N ALA A 425 -0.95 -45.28 7.34
CA ALA A 425 -0.98 -43.85 7.63
C ALA A 425 -0.51 -42.95 6.48
N LEU A 426 0.49 -43.37 5.68
CA LEU A 426 0.99 -42.58 4.54
C LEU A 426 -0.02 -42.55 3.36
N SER A 427 -0.82 -43.60 3.18
CA SER A 427 -1.91 -43.64 2.18
C SER A 427 -3.08 -42.73 2.58
N ILE A 428 -3.46 -42.79 3.85
CA ILE A 428 -4.46 -41.88 4.45
C ILE A 428 -4.05 -40.41 4.26
N ARG A 429 -2.77 -40.08 4.53
CA ARG A 429 -2.22 -38.73 4.33
C ARG A 429 -2.31 -38.26 2.88
N ARG A 430 -1.97 -39.12 1.91
CA ARG A 430 -2.04 -38.78 0.47
C ARG A 430 -3.47 -38.50 0.01
N ARG A 431 -4.43 -39.34 0.43
CA ARG A 431 -5.85 -39.19 0.12
C ARG A 431 -6.46 -37.93 0.76
N LEU A 432 -6.13 -37.66 2.03
CA LEU A 432 -6.47 -36.42 2.72
C LEU A 432 -5.98 -35.16 1.99
N ARG A 433 -4.74 -35.16 1.46
CA ARG A 433 -4.21 -34.03 0.67
C ARG A 433 -4.96 -33.76 -0.62
N THR A 434 -5.71 -34.75 -1.13
CA THR A 434 -6.56 -34.55 -2.32
C THR A 434 -7.84 -33.81 -1.95
N LEU A 435 -8.40 -34.11 -0.77
CA LEU A 435 -9.60 -33.47 -0.24
C LEU A 435 -9.34 -32.09 0.36
N TYR A 436 -8.20 -31.91 1.05
CA TYR A 436 -7.79 -30.65 1.68
C TYR A 436 -6.43 -30.19 1.16
N PRO A 437 -6.37 -29.59 -0.05
CA PRO A 437 -5.09 -29.28 -0.71
C PRO A 437 -4.26 -28.21 0.02
N SER A 438 -4.90 -27.36 0.80
CA SER A 438 -4.29 -26.26 1.56
C SER A 438 -3.83 -26.66 2.98
N MET A 439 -4.15 -27.87 3.44
CA MET A 439 -3.80 -28.34 4.78
C MET A 439 -2.29 -28.58 4.91
N THR A 440 -1.67 -28.00 5.93
CA THR A 440 -0.22 -28.17 6.20
C THR A 440 0.08 -29.53 6.82
N ASP A 441 1.35 -29.94 6.83
CA ASP A 441 1.76 -31.22 7.44
C ASP A 441 1.49 -31.25 8.95
N GLU A 442 1.66 -30.12 9.65
CA GLU A 442 1.32 -29.99 11.08
C GLU A 442 -0.18 -30.12 11.33
N GLN A 443 -1.02 -29.42 10.54
CA GLN A 443 -2.47 -29.54 10.61
C GLN A 443 -2.95 -30.94 10.23
N MET A 444 -2.24 -31.62 9.34
CA MET A 444 -2.54 -32.98 8.94
C MET A 444 -2.20 -33.98 10.05
N GLU A 445 -1.09 -33.80 10.75
CA GLU A 445 -0.77 -34.60 11.92
C GLU A 445 -1.80 -34.36 13.03
N GLU A 446 -2.16 -33.11 13.31
CA GLU A 446 -3.23 -32.77 14.26
C GLU A 446 -4.58 -33.39 13.86
N TYR A 447 -4.97 -33.29 12.59
CA TYR A 447 -6.22 -33.88 12.08
C TYR A 447 -6.23 -35.41 12.17
N LEU A 448 -5.06 -36.04 12.13
CA LEU A 448 -4.87 -37.48 12.30
C LEU A 448 -4.71 -37.90 13.77
N GLN A 449 -4.49 -36.97 14.71
CA GLN A 449 -4.41 -37.29 16.13
C GLN A 449 -5.73 -37.90 16.62
N GLY A 450 -5.62 -39.03 17.32
CA GLY A 450 -6.78 -39.78 17.83
C GLY A 450 -7.53 -40.63 16.79
N ARG A 451 -7.11 -40.64 15.52
CA ARG A 451 -7.66 -41.52 14.48
C ARG A 451 -6.72 -42.71 14.25
N PRO A 452 -7.21 -43.97 14.36
CA PRO A 452 -6.35 -45.12 14.19
C PRO A 452 -5.84 -45.19 12.73
N PRO A 453 -4.54 -45.39 12.49
CA PRO A 453 -3.92 -45.37 11.16
C PRO A 453 -4.37 -46.52 10.24
N HIS A 454 -5.18 -47.45 10.76
CA HIS A 454 -5.70 -48.63 10.05
C HIS A 454 -7.18 -48.52 9.64
N ASP A 455 -7.91 -47.49 10.11
CA ASP A 455 -9.33 -47.28 9.74
C ASP A 455 -9.45 -46.10 8.76
N ASP A 456 -9.78 -46.39 7.51
CA ASP A 456 -9.98 -45.40 6.44
C ASP A 456 -11.46 -45.22 6.06
N ARG A 457 -12.40 -45.77 6.84
CA ARG A 457 -13.85 -45.60 6.58
C ARG A 457 -14.26 -44.15 6.62
N TRP A 458 -13.78 -43.39 7.60
CA TRP A 458 -14.05 -41.95 7.71
C TRP A 458 -13.51 -41.19 6.49
N LEU A 459 -12.41 -41.66 5.89
CA LEU A 459 -11.82 -41.02 4.71
C LEU A 459 -12.61 -41.34 3.45
N ARG A 460 -13.06 -42.59 3.28
CA ARG A 460 -14.00 -42.95 2.20
C ARG A 460 -15.31 -42.16 2.29
N LEU A 461 -15.82 -41.96 3.51
CA LEU A 461 -17.01 -41.13 3.72
C LEU A 461 -16.77 -39.68 3.28
N LEU A 462 -15.62 -39.09 3.62
CA LEU A 462 -15.28 -37.74 3.16
C LEU A 462 -15.06 -37.65 1.63
N GLU A 463 -14.45 -38.67 1.03
CA GLU A 463 -14.27 -38.74 -0.43
C GLU A 463 -15.61 -38.85 -1.16
N HIS A 464 -16.53 -39.67 -0.63
CA HIS A 464 -17.88 -39.80 -1.16
C HIS A 464 -18.68 -38.51 -0.98
N GLU A 465 -18.63 -37.90 0.21
CA GLU A 465 -19.26 -36.62 0.51
C GLU A 465 -18.79 -35.51 -0.45
N PHE A 466 -17.48 -35.43 -0.71
CA PHE A 466 -16.95 -34.46 -1.66
C PHE A 466 -17.37 -34.75 -3.10
N GLY A 467 -17.35 -36.02 -3.50
CA GLY A 467 -17.82 -36.46 -4.82
C GLY A 467 -19.28 -36.07 -5.05
N ASP A 468 -20.17 -36.39 -4.11
CA ASP A 468 -21.59 -36.07 -4.17
C ASP A 468 -21.81 -34.54 -4.25
N LEU A 469 -21.04 -33.77 -3.50
CA LEU A 469 -21.06 -32.30 -3.56
C LEU A 469 -20.63 -31.79 -4.94
N GLN A 470 -19.54 -32.31 -5.50
CA GLN A 470 -19.06 -31.92 -6.83
C GLN A 470 -20.08 -32.26 -7.92
N ASP A 471 -20.65 -33.46 -7.88
CA ASP A 471 -21.66 -33.91 -8.85
C ASP A 471 -22.92 -33.05 -8.76
N THR A 472 -23.38 -32.76 -7.54
CA THR A 472 -24.53 -31.85 -7.29
C THR A 472 -24.29 -30.47 -7.91
N MET A 473 -23.10 -29.90 -7.70
CA MET A 473 -22.73 -28.60 -8.26
C MET A 473 -22.63 -28.61 -9.78
N GLN A 474 -22.05 -29.66 -10.36
CA GLN A 474 -21.95 -29.81 -11.82
C GLN A 474 -23.32 -29.96 -12.46
N MET A 475 -24.21 -30.76 -11.88
CA MET A 475 -25.59 -30.90 -12.36
C MET A 475 -26.34 -29.56 -12.30
N TRP A 476 -26.18 -28.79 -11.22
CA TRP A 476 -26.78 -27.46 -11.09
C TRP A 476 -26.24 -26.46 -12.13
N MET A 477 -24.94 -26.52 -12.45
CA MET A 477 -24.34 -25.72 -13.53
C MET A 477 -24.89 -26.07 -14.91
N LEU A 478 -25.36 -27.30 -15.13
CA LEU A 478 -25.91 -27.79 -16.40
C LEU A 478 -27.40 -27.48 -16.60
N GLN A 479 -28.13 -27.05 -15.56
CA GLN A 479 -29.54 -26.67 -15.66
C GLN A 479 -29.72 -25.42 -16.56
N GLU A 480 -30.82 -25.34 -17.32
CA GLU A 480 -31.04 -24.28 -18.32
C GLU A 480 -30.99 -22.86 -17.73
N GLY A 481 -30.13 -22.02 -18.30
CA GLY A 481 -29.88 -20.63 -17.87
C GLY A 481 -28.75 -20.01 -18.69
N ARG A 482 -29.02 -19.64 -19.96
CA ARG A 482 -27.97 -19.27 -20.94
C ARG A 482 -27.45 -17.83 -20.82
N ALA A 483 -27.98 -17.05 -19.88
CA ALA A 483 -27.50 -15.69 -19.65
C ALA A 483 -26.11 -15.72 -19.00
N ARG A 484 -25.17 -14.93 -19.54
CA ARG A 484 -23.78 -14.89 -19.03
C ARG A 484 -23.69 -14.47 -17.55
N SER A 485 -24.59 -13.62 -17.08
CA SER A 485 -24.66 -13.19 -15.67
C SER A 485 -25.04 -14.34 -14.73
N VAL A 486 -26.01 -15.16 -15.14
CA VAL A 486 -26.47 -16.35 -14.41
C VAL A 486 -25.35 -17.36 -14.26
N LEU A 487 -24.69 -17.74 -15.37
CA LEU A 487 -23.59 -18.70 -15.34
C LEU A 487 -22.42 -18.23 -14.46
N ARG A 488 -22.14 -16.92 -14.44
CA ARG A 488 -21.12 -16.34 -13.57
C ARG A 488 -21.53 -16.37 -12.10
N ALA A 489 -22.78 -16.01 -11.78
CA ALA A 489 -23.31 -16.09 -10.43
C ALA A 489 -23.25 -17.53 -9.89
N ARG A 490 -23.70 -18.52 -10.67
CA ARG A 490 -23.60 -19.94 -10.30
C ARG A 490 -22.16 -20.38 -10.09
N TYR A 491 -21.25 -19.99 -10.99
CA TYR A 491 -19.84 -20.30 -10.85
C TYR A 491 -19.25 -19.70 -9.56
N THR A 492 -19.60 -18.46 -9.21
CA THR A 492 -19.16 -17.81 -7.97
C THR A 492 -19.64 -18.57 -6.73
N ILE A 493 -20.92 -18.95 -6.69
CA ILE A 493 -21.52 -19.71 -5.58
C ILE A 493 -20.86 -21.09 -5.46
N MET A 494 -20.82 -21.85 -6.56
CA MET A 494 -20.20 -23.18 -6.63
C MET A 494 -18.76 -23.13 -6.13
N LYS A 495 -17.96 -22.20 -6.66
CA LYS A 495 -16.56 -22.08 -6.31
C LYS A 495 -16.39 -21.79 -4.82
N ALA A 496 -17.16 -20.85 -4.26
CA ALA A 496 -17.06 -20.50 -2.85
C ALA A 496 -17.42 -21.67 -1.93
N ILE A 497 -18.45 -22.45 -2.26
CA ILE A 497 -18.87 -23.64 -1.49
C ILE A 497 -17.80 -24.74 -1.55
N LEU A 498 -17.27 -25.04 -2.75
CA LEU A 498 -16.22 -26.04 -2.90
C LEU A 498 -14.93 -25.62 -2.19
N ASP A 499 -14.52 -24.35 -2.32
CA ASP A 499 -13.32 -23.83 -1.65
C ASP A 499 -13.47 -23.84 -0.12
N ALA A 500 -14.68 -23.60 0.39
CA ALA A 500 -14.97 -23.69 1.82
C ALA A 500 -14.90 -25.13 2.33
N TRP A 501 -15.49 -26.10 1.61
CA TRP A 501 -15.41 -27.51 1.99
C TRP A 501 -13.95 -28.01 2.00
N GLN A 502 -13.18 -27.69 0.95
CA GLN A 502 -11.78 -28.08 0.82
C GLN A 502 -10.82 -27.30 1.73
N LYS A 503 -11.32 -26.32 2.51
CA LYS A 503 -10.54 -25.42 3.35
C LYS A 503 -9.48 -24.59 2.59
N SER A 504 -9.69 -24.36 1.30
CA SER A 504 -8.79 -23.62 0.39
C SER A 504 -9.13 -22.13 0.27
N GLY A 505 -10.33 -21.74 0.72
CA GLY A 505 -10.80 -20.36 0.78
C GLY A 505 -10.14 -19.49 1.86
N GLU A 506 -10.81 -18.39 2.21
CA GLU A 506 -10.32 -17.46 3.24
C GLU A 506 -10.54 -18.05 4.65
N TRP A 507 -9.58 -17.78 5.54
CA TRP A 507 -9.69 -18.17 6.94
C TRP A 507 -10.37 -17.06 7.72
N ASP A 508 -11.31 -17.45 8.58
CA ASP A 508 -11.84 -16.60 9.64
C ASP A 508 -10.83 -16.59 10.79
N LEU A 509 -10.17 -15.45 10.98
CA LEU A 509 -9.18 -15.25 12.03
C LEU A 509 -9.74 -14.33 13.10
N ASP A 510 -9.45 -14.61 14.36
CA ASP A 510 -9.78 -13.72 15.46
C ASP A 510 -8.86 -12.49 15.52
N ALA A 511 -9.15 -11.55 16.42
CA ALA A 511 -8.35 -10.33 16.58
C ALA A 511 -6.87 -10.59 16.97
N GLY A 512 -6.56 -11.78 17.50
CA GLY A 512 -5.20 -12.24 17.80
C GLY A 512 -4.55 -13.05 16.66
N GLY A 513 -5.24 -13.21 15.52
CA GLY A 513 -4.78 -13.98 14.37
C GLY A 513 -4.99 -15.50 14.51
N HIS A 514 -5.75 -15.98 15.48
CA HIS A 514 -6.05 -17.41 15.64
C HIS A 514 -7.19 -17.85 14.73
N TYR A 515 -7.06 -19.04 14.16
CA TYR A 515 -8.07 -19.63 13.27
C TYR A 515 -9.36 -20.01 14.01
N ARG A 516 -10.51 -19.55 13.51
CA ARG A 516 -11.86 -19.87 14.01
C ARG A 516 -12.66 -20.78 13.08
N GLY A 517 -12.38 -20.73 11.79
CA GLY A 517 -13.10 -21.49 10.77
C GLY A 517 -12.85 -20.93 9.36
N MET A 518 -13.67 -21.37 8.41
CA MET A 518 -13.64 -20.87 7.03
C MET A 518 -14.58 -19.69 6.84
N LYS A 519 -14.18 -18.76 5.98
CA LYS A 519 -14.97 -17.62 5.54
C LYS A 519 -15.48 -17.82 4.11
N ILE A 520 -16.77 -17.58 3.91
CA ILE A 520 -17.42 -17.53 2.60
C ILE A 520 -17.83 -16.07 2.33
N HIS A 521 -17.44 -15.54 1.18
CA HIS A 521 -17.84 -14.21 0.73
C HIS A 521 -18.39 -14.29 -0.69
N LEU A 522 -19.68 -14.00 -0.84
CA LEU A 522 -20.36 -13.92 -2.13
C LEU A 522 -20.57 -12.44 -2.49
N HIS A 523 -19.85 -11.96 -3.50
CA HIS A 523 -20.01 -10.62 -4.05
C HIS A 523 -19.81 -10.62 -5.56
N ALA A 524 -20.30 -9.58 -6.24
CA ALA A 524 -20.06 -9.36 -7.65
C ALA A 524 -19.88 -7.87 -7.99
N ASN A 525 -18.89 -7.57 -8.84
CA ASN A 525 -18.53 -6.19 -9.21
C ASN A 525 -19.55 -5.52 -10.13
N ARG A 526 -20.36 -6.30 -10.85
CA ARG A 526 -21.37 -5.79 -11.78
C ARG A 526 -22.75 -5.92 -11.15
N LEU A 527 -23.54 -4.85 -11.23
CA LEU A 527 -24.92 -4.84 -10.72
C LEU A 527 -25.75 -6.02 -11.27
N SER A 528 -25.63 -6.31 -12.57
CA SER A 528 -26.34 -7.42 -13.22
C SER A 528 -25.97 -8.82 -12.69
N GLU A 529 -24.74 -8.99 -12.19
CA GLU A 529 -24.27 -10.26 -11.62
C GLU A 529 -24.66 -10.34 -10.13
N ARG A 530 -24.55 -9.22 -9.42
CA ARG A 530 -24.95 -9.09 -8.01
C ARG A 530 -26.44 -9.37 -7.81
N LEU A 531 -27.29 -8.81 -8.67
CA LEU A 531 -28.74 -9.10 -8.67
C LEU A 531 -29.07 -10.55 -9.04
N ALA A 532 -28.18 -11.23 -9.78
CA ALA A 532 -28.38 -12.64 -10.14
C ALA A 532 -27.99 -13.60 -9.01
N LEU A 533 -27.06 -13.22 -8.11
CA LEU A 533 -26.59 -14.10 -7.02
C LEU A 533 -27.75 -14.55 -6.11
N GLY A 534 -28.60 -13.63 -5.65
CA GLY A 534 -29.75 -13.96 -4.81
C GLY A 534 -30.74 -14.89 -5.49
N ALA A 535 -31.07 -14.64 -6.76
CA ALA A 535 -31.98 -15.48 -7.54
C ALA A 535 -31.40 -16.89 -7.78
N GLU A 536 -30.10 -17.00 -8.07
CA GLU A 536 -29.49 -18.31 -8.27
C GLU A 536 -29.40 -19.13 -6.98
N LEU A 537 -29.22 -18.49 -5.81
CA LEU A 537 -29.27 -19.18 -4.51
C LEU A 537 -30.64 -19.84 -4.24
N GLU A 538 -31.74 -19.33 -4.80
CA GLU A 538 -33.07 -19.97 -4.71
C GLU A 538 -33.15 -21.30 -5.47
N THR A 539 -32.34 -21.44 -6.52
CA THR A 539 -32.27 -22.63 -7.37
C THR A 539 -31.21 -23.63 -6.90
N LEU A 540 -30.41 -23.26 -5.89
CA LEU A 540 -29.33 -24.08 -5.37
C LEU A 540 -29.90 -25.35 -4.73
N PRO A 541 -29.50 -26.56 -5.19
CA PRO A 541 -29.92 -27.80 -4.56
C PRO A 541 -29.38 -27.91 -3.13
N ALA A 542 -30.00 -28.77 -2.32
CA ALA A 542 -29.53 -29.06 -0.98
C ALA A 542 -28.08 -29.60 -1.01
N LEU A 543 -27.22 -29.05 -0.17
CA LEU A 543 -25.79 -29.39 -0.15
C LEU A 543 -25.57 -30.75 0.57
N PRO A 544 -25.06 -31.79 -0.11
CA PRO A 544 -24.89 -33.12 0.48
C PRO A 544 -23.55 -33.24 1.24
N ALA A 545 -23.18 -32.25 2.05
CA ALA A 545 -21.90 -32.23 2.75
C ALA A 545 -21.92 -31.48 4.09
N ASN A 546 -20.92 -31.72 4.95
CA ASN A 546 -20.80 -31.04 6.23
C ASN A 546 -19.99 -29.73 6.10
N PHE A 547 -20.59 -28.60 6.52
CA PHE A 547 -19.97 -27.28 6.54
C PHE A 547 -19.85 -26.67 7.94
N ASP A 548 -19.86 -27.48 9.00
CA ASP A 548 -19.75 -27.02 10.40
C ASP A 548 -18.43 -26.29 10.70
N HIS A 549 -17.42 -26.41 9.83
CA HIS A 549 -16.16 -25.65 9.92
C HIS A 549 -16.21 -24.25 9.29
N VAL A 550 -17.31 -23.88 8.62
CA VAL A 550 -17.54 -22.51 8.13
C VAL A 550 -18.07 -21.67 9.28
N SER A 551 -17.32 -20.65 9.67
CA SER A 551 -17.64 -19.79 10.80
C SER A 551 -18.08 -18.39 10.39
N ASN A 552 -17.80 -17.95 9.16
CA ASN A 552 -18.09 -16.60 8.70
C ASN A 552 -18.69 -16.62 7.30
N MET A 553 -19.85 -15.98 7.11
CA MET A 553 -20.55 -15.89 5.83
C MET A 553 -20.98 -14.46 5.54
N GLN A 554 -20.57 -13.94 4.38
CA GLN A 554 -20.86 -12.59 3.90
C GLN A 554 -21.57 -12.63 2.55
N ILE A 555 -22.81 -12.15 2.52
CA ILE A 555 -23.71 -12.15 1.35
C ILE A 555 -24.50 -10.84 1.33
N ALA A 556 -23.78 -9.72 1.41
CA ALA A 556 -24.30 -8.37 1.36
C ALA A 556 -24.83 -8.01 -0.04
N ASP A 557 -25.93 -7.25 -0.09
CA ASP A 557 -26.46 -6.61 -1.32
C ASP A 557 -26.72 -7.57 -2.51
N CYS A 558 -26.98 -8.85 -2.25
CA CYS A 558 -27.13 -9.87 -3.30
C CYS A 558 -28.58 -10.08 -3.75
N GLY A 559 -29.54 -9.39 -3.13
CA GLY A 559 -30.96 -9.56 -3.41
C GLY A 559 -31.52 -10.92 -3.00
N VAL A 560 -30.95 -11.54 -1.95
CA VAL A 560 -31.37 -12.85 -1.44
C VAL A 560 -32.78 -12.77 -0.85
N SER A 561 -33.66 -13.69 -1.26
CA SER A 561 -35.00 -13.86 -0.68
C SER A 561 -35.01 -14.91 0.45
N ASP A 562 -36.14 -15.06 1.14
CA ASP A 562 -36.32 -16.09 2.17
C ASP A 562 -36.09 -17.52 1.63
N GLN A 563 -36.45 -17.77 0.37
CA GLN A 563 -36.17 -19.05 -0.28
C GLN A 563 -34.68 -19.20 -0.57
N GLY A 564 -34.04 -18.14 -1.04
CA GLY A 564 -32.60 -18.11 -1.31
C GLY A 564 -31.76 -18.30 -0.04
N ALA A 565 -32.29 -17.94 1.14
CA ALA A 565 -31.62 -18.14 2.43
C ALA A 565 -31.68 -19.59 2.97
N ARG A 566 -32.44 -20.50 2.35
CA ARG A 566 -32.61 -21.88 2.86
C ARG A 566 -31.32 -22.69 2.89
N PHE A 567 -30.39 -22.43 1.95
CA PHE A 567 -29.09 -23.10 1.90
C PHE A 567 -28.26 -22.91 3.18
N LEU A 568 -28.55 -21.87 3.99
CA LEU A 568 -27.93 -21.64 5.30
C LEU A 568 -28.06 -22.84 6.25
N SER A 569 -29.05 -23.72 6.05
CA SER A 569 -29.24 -24.92 6.88
C SER A 569 -28.03 -25.86 6.87
N ALA A 570 -27.16 -25.77 5.85
CA ALA A 570 -25.93 -26.57 5.77
C ALA A 570 -24.81 -26.06 6.70
N PHE A 571 -24.86 -24.82 7.19
CA PHE A 571 -23.76 -24.13 7.86
C PHE A 571 -24.03 -23.92 9.36
N ARG A 572 -24.11 -25.01 10.13
CA ARG A 572 -24.50 -24.94 11.57
C ARG A 572 -23.42 -24.35 12.48
N GLY A 573 -22.18 -24.31 12.01
CA GLY A 573 -21.01 -23.79 12.73
C GLY A 573 -20.81 -22.27 12.65
N LEU A 574 -21.73 -21.54 12.00
CA LEU A 574 -21.61 -20.10 11.80
C LEU A 574 -21.51 -19.33 13.13
N ARG A 575 -20.56 -18.40 13.14
CA ARG A 575 -20.32 -17.41 14.19
C ARG A 575 -20.67 -16.01 13.70
N LEU A 576 -20.36 -15.69 12.45
CA LEU A 576 -20.62 -14.40 11.84
C LEU A 576 -21.45 -14.61 10.57
N LEU A 577 -22.62 -13.98 10.49
CA LEU A 577 -23.48 -13.96 9.31
C LEU A 577 -23.81 -12.52 8.97
N ASP A 578 -23.42 -12.10 7.77
CA ASP A 578 -23.75 -10.81 7.19
C ASP A 578 -24.59 -11.03 5.92
N MET A 579 -25.83 -10.57 5.98
CA MET A 579 -26.78 -10.56 4.88
C MET A 579 -27.50 -9.20 4.80
N ASN A 580 -26.77 -8.11 5.04
CA ASN A 580 -27.34 -6.78 4.89
C ASN A 580 -27.79 -6.48 3.43
N GLY A 581 -28.75 -5.56 3.26
CA GLY A 581 -29.19 -5.11 1.93
C GLY A 581 -29.85 -6.19 1.07
N ASN A 582 -30.52 -7.17 1.68
CA ASN A 582 -31.21 -8.26 0.98
C ASN A 582 -32.74 -8.08 1.03
N ARG A 583 -33.49 -9.12 0.68
CA ARG A 583 -34.97 -9.12 0.58
C ARG A 583 -35.59 -10.13 1.53
N LEU A 584 -34.99 -10.33 2.69
CA LEU A 584 -35.49 -11.25 3.71
C LEU A 584 -36.71 -10.64 4.40
N THR A 585 -37.79 -11.41 4.52
CA THR A 585 -39.02 -10.99 5.23
C THR A 585 -39.18 -11.67 6.59
N VAL A 586 -38.45 -12.76 6.82
CA VAL A 586 -38.42 -13.50 8.07
C VAL A 586 -36.98 -13.77 8.50
N LEU A 587 -36.77 -14.01 9.81
CA LEU A 587 -35.48 -14.54 10.26
C LEU A 587 -35.25 -15.92 9.63
N PRO A 588 -34.11 -16.18 8.97
CA PRO A 588 -33.83 -17.47 8.38
C PRO A 588 -33.96 -18.60 9.43
N PRO A 589 -34.84 -19.60 9.22
CA PRO A 589 -35.08 -20.66 10.21
C PRO A 589 -33.82 -21.44 10.59
N ALA A 590 -32.82 -21.49 9.70
CA ALA A 590 -31.52 -22.11 9.94
C ALA A 590 -30.78 -21.52 11.15
N LEU A 591 -31.02 -20.25 11.50
CA LEU A 591 -30.43 -19.58 12.65
C LEU A 591 -30.72 -20.29 13.99
N ALA A 592 -31.85 -20.99 14.10
CA ALA A 592 -32.20 -21.75 15.30
C ALA A 592 -31.21 -22.88 15.60
N ASN A 593 -30.46 -23.34 14.58
CA ASN A 593 -29.50 -24.43 14.68
C ASN A 593 -28.03 -23.94 14.64
N MET A 594 -27.77 -22.66 14.93
CA MET A 594 -26.43 -22.06 14.93
C MET A 594 -26.02 -21.58 16.34
N PRO A 595 -25.66 -22.49 17.26
CA PRO A 595 -25.42 -22.17 18.67
C PRO A 595 -24.14 -21.35 18.92
N LEU A 596 -23.27 -21.22 17.91
CA LEU A 596 -22.00 -20.51 18.00
C LEU A 596 -22.09 -19.04 17.55
N MET A 597 -23.28 -18.54 17.22
CA MET A 597 -23.48 -17.20 16.67
C MET A 597 -22.96 -16.10 17.62
N GLU A 598 -22.03 -15.29 17.09
CA GLU A 598 -21.39 -14.13 17.72
C GLU A 598 -21.76 -12.82 17.01
N GLY A 599 -22.06 -12.85 15.72
CA GLY A 599 -22.37 -11.68 14.92
C GLY A 599 -23.45 -11.98 13.91
N LEU A 600 -24.54 -11.22 13.95
CA LEU A 600 -25.63 -11.31 12.98
C LEU A 600 -25.95 -9.92 12.44
N ASP A 601 -25.74 -9.73 11.14
CA ASP A 601 -26.12 -8.51 10.44
C ASP A 601 -27.17 -8.81 9.38
N LEU A 602 -28.38 -8.30 9.61
CA LEU A 602 -29.51 -8.37 8.70
C LEU A 602 -30.03 -6.96 8.38
N ALA A 603 -29.19 -5.93 8.48
CA ALA A 603 -29.58 -4.55 8.21
C ALA A 603 -30.22 -4.41 6.81
N ASP A 604 -31.13 -3.45 6.65
CA ASP A 604 -31.78 -3.09 5.38
C ASP A 604 -32.42 -4.29 4.68
N ASN A 605 -33.21 -5.05 5.44
CA ASN A 605 -34.09 -6.10 4.95
C ASN A 605 -35.56 -5.75 5.30
N GLN A 606 -36.48 -6.72 5.21
CA GLN A 606 -37.91 -6.56 5.50
C GLN A 606 -38.37 -7.52 6.61
N VAL A 607 -37.47 -7.89 7.52
CA VAL A 607 -37.69 -8.91 8.54
C VAL A 607 -38.72 -8.46 9.58
N VAL A 608 -39.74 -9.29 9.79
CA VAL A 608 -40.70 -9.17 10.89
C VAL A 608 -40.46 -10.31 11.90
N LEU A 609 -40.35 -9.98 13.19
CA LEU A 609 -40.21 -11.01 14.24
C LEU A 609 -41.57 -11.55 14.66
N THR A 610 -41.65 -12.87 14.85
CA THR A 610 -42.74 -13.52 15.58
C THR A 610 -42.30 -13.80 17.02
N ALA A 611 -43.25 -14.12 17.91
CA ALA A 611 -42.93 -14.47 19.30
C ALA A 611 -41.97 -15.66 19.40
N GLU A 612 -42.06 -16.61 18.47
CA GLU A 612 -41.17 -17.77 18.39
C GLU A 612 -39.76 -17.36 17.95
N THR A 613 -39.63 -16.58 16.86
CA THR A 613 -38.32 -16.19 16.34
C THR A 613 -37.59 -15.21 17.28
N ALA A 614 -38.33 -14.33 17.97
CA ALA A 614 -37.79 -13.48 19.02
C ALA A 614 -37.28 -14.30 20.23
N GLN A 615 -37.98 -15.36 20.60
CA GLN A 615 -37.53 -16.28 21.64
C GLN A 615 -36.27 -17.03 21.21
N HIS A 616 -36.12 -17.39 19.93
CA HIS A 616 -34.90 -17.99 19.40
C HIS A 616 -33.71 -17.01 19.46
N LEU A 617 -33.87 -15.77 19.00
CA LEU A 617 -32.83 -14.74 19.11
C LEU A 617 -32.37 -14.58 20.56
N LYS A 618 -33.32 -14.52 21.51
CA LYS A 618 -33.00 -14.43 22.95
C LYS A 618 -32.08 -15.56 23.43
N GLN A 619 -32.14 -16.76 22.86
CA GLN A 619 -31.30 -17.89 23.29
C GLN A 619 -29.87 -17.84 22.74
N MET A 620 -29.54 -16.92 21.83
CA MET A 620 -28.21 -16.77 21.25
C MET A 620 -27.22 -16.12 22.23
N SER A 621 -26.81 -16.89 23.24
CA SER A 621 -26.03 -16.38 24.38
C SER A 621 -24.59 -15.95 24.06
N ARG A 622 -24.09 -16.25 22.86
CA ARG A 622 -22.74 -15.87 22.40
C ARG A 622 -22.71 -14.58 21.58
N MET A 623 -23.87 -13.94 21.37
CA MET A 623 -23.97 -12.73 20.57
C MET A 623 -23.07 -11.61 21.12
N VAL A 624 -22.25 -11.07 20.23
CA VAL A 624 -21.34 -9.93 20.40
C VAL A 624 -21.83 -8.73 19.59
N SER A 625 -22.27 -8.97 18.35
CA SER A 625 -22.84 -7.94 17.47
C SER A 625 -24.19 -8.39 16.92
N LEU A 626 -25.21 -7.55 17.00
CA LEU A 626 -26.50 -7.79 16.38
C LEU A 626 -26.99 -6.53 15.68
N SER A 627 -27.22 -6.63 14.38
CA SER A 627 -27.81 -5.58 13.55
C SER A 627 -29.09 -6.07 12.91
N LEU A 628 -30.18 -5.37 13.19
CA LEU A 628 -31.49 -5.53 12.55
C LEU A 628 -31.98 -4.19 11.97
N GLU A 629 -31.07 -3.25 11.79
CA GLU A 629 -31.37 -1.89 11.31
C GLU A 629 -32.23 -1.90 10.04
N GLY A 630 -33.16 -0.94 9.92
CA GLY A 630 -34.03 -0.79 8.75
C GLY A 630 -35.10 -1.88 8.58
N ASN A 631 -35.25 -2.82 9.52
CA ASN A 631 -36.27 -3.87 9.43
C ASN A 631 -37.55 -3.54 10.22
N PRO A 632 -38.75 -3.89 9.74
CA PRO A 632 -40.01 -3.68 10.45
C PRO A 632 -40.22 -4.68 11.62
N ILE A 633 -39.32 -4.69 12.59
CA ILE A 633 -39.31 -5.64 13.71
C ILE A 633 -40.55 -5.49 14.60
N GLY A 634 -40.95 -4.26 14.92
CA GLY A 634 -42.20 -3.89 15.58
C GLY A 634 -42.39 -4.32 17.04
N MET A 635 -41.70 -5.36 17.52
CA MET A 635 -41.77 -5.85 18.91
C MET A 635 -40.45 -5.64 19.66
N SER A 636 -40.51 -5.48 20.99
CA SER A 636 -39.31 -5.32 21.83
C SER A 636 -38.43 -6.57 21.80
N LEU A 637 -37.16 -6.38 21.45
CA LEU A 637 -36.15 -7.45 21.41
C LEU A 637 -35.65 -7.78 22.83
N ASN A 638 -35.57 -9.06 23.18
CA ASN A 638 -35.08 -9.49 24.50
C ASN A 638 -33.62 -9.96 24.46
N VAL A 639 -32.73 -9.19 25.08
CA VAL A 639 -31.27 -9.43 25.10
C VAL A 639 -30.74 -9.95 26.44
N SER A 640 -31.63 -10.41 27.32
CA SER A 640 -31.31 -10.75 28.71
C SER A 640 -30.30 -11.91 28.88
N ARG A 641 -30.14 -12.74 27.85
CA ARG A 641 -29.25 -13.91 27.85
C ARG A 641 -27.98 -13.72 26.99
N MET A 642 -27.68 -12.50 26.54
CA MET A 642 -26.51 -12.17 25.71
C MET A 642 -25.44 -11.42 26.51
N PRO A 643 -24.65 -12.07 27.38
CA PRO A 643 -23.65 -11.39 28.23
C PRO A 643 -22.50 -10.76 27.47
N TYR A 644 -22.21 -11.20 26.24
CA TYR A 644 -21.07 -10.72 25.44
C TYR A 644 -21.43 -9.63 24.43
N LEU A 645 -22.67 -9.12 24.44
CA LEU A 645 -23.11 -8.13 23.46
C LEU A 645 -22.37 -6.81 23.65
N HIS A 646 -21.72 -6.34 22.59
CA HIS A 646 -20.99 -5.07 22.48
C HIS A 646 -21.68 -4.10 21.52
N TRP A 647 -22.24 -4.60 20.43
CA TRP A 647 -22.89 -3.77 19.41
C TRP A 647 -24.33 -4.24 19.20
N LEU A 648 -25.27 -3.30 19.30
CA LEU A 648 -26.69 -3.55 19.04
C LEU A 648 -27.26 -2.42 18.18
N HIS A 649 -27.44 -2.71 16.88
CA HIS A 649 -27.96 -1.77 15.90
C HIS A 649 -29.43 -2.10 15.62
N LEU A 650 -30.32 -1.23 16.07
CA LEU A 650 -31.77 -1.38 15.97
C LEU A 650 -32.41 -0.10 15.44
N ALA A 651 -31.67 0.66 14.62
CA ALA A 651 -32.18 1.86 14.00
C ALA A 651 -33.33 1.55 13.05
N GLY A 652 -34.35 2.40 13.00
CA GLY A 652 -35.50 2.25 12.09
C GLY A 652 -36.32 0.97 12.27
N CYS A 653 -36.31 0.35 13.45
CA CYS A 653 -36.90 -0.97 13.68
C CYS A 653 -38.40 -0.97 14.05
N GLY A 654 -39.03 0.21 14.14
CA GLY A 654 -40.41 0.36 14.61
C GLY A 654 -40.60 0.01 16.09
N LEU A 655 -39.56 0.12 16.91
CA LEU A 655 -39.59 -0.18 18.33
C LEU A 655 -40.27 0.93 19.13
N GLN A 656 -40.97 0.54 20.21
CA GLN A 656 -41.62 1.47 21.14
C GLN A 656 -40.95 1.51 22.53
N GLU A 657 -40.02 0.59 22.79
CA GLU A 657 -39.36 0.43 24.09
C GLU A 657 -37.91 -0.02 23.88
N TRP A 658 -37.05 0.26 24.87
CA TRP A 658 -35.68 -0.27 24.88
C TRP A 658 -35.69 -1.81 24.94
N PRO A 659 -34.63 -2.49 24.45
CA PRO A 659 -34.53 -3.94 24.48
C PRO A 659 -34.74 -4.51 25.89
N ALA A 660 -35.66 -5.46 26.02
CA ALA A 660 -35.95 -6.13 27.27
C ALA A 660 -34.70 -6.85 27.81
N GLY A 661 -34.41 -6.67 29.10
CA GLY A 661 -33.25 -7.30 29.74
C GLY A 661 -31.90 -6.69 29.37
N LEU A 662 -31.88 -5.46 28.85
CA LEU A 662 -30.65 -4.69 28.57
C LEU A 662 -29.64 -4.73 29.72
N PHE A 663 -30.13 -4.57 30.96
CA PHE A 663 -29.32 -4.58 32.20
C PHE A 663 -29.27 -5.92 32.93
N ALA A 664 -29.83 -6.99 32.37
CA ALA A 664 -29.81 -8.30 33.01
C ALA A 664 -28.38 -8.89 33.12
N ARG A 665 -27.46 -8.38 32.30
CA ARG A 665 -26.03 -8.70 32.30
C ARG A 665 -25.22 -7.39 32.34
N PRO A 666 -24.03 -7.36 32.98
CA PRO A 666 -23.12 -6.23 32.88
C PRO A 666 -22.77 -5.95 31.41
N ARG A 667 -22.65 -4.67 31.05
CA ARG A 667 -22.22 -4.25 29.71
C ARG A 667 -20.86 -3.56 29.81
N PRO A 668 -19.96 -3.73 28.83
CA PRO A 668 -18.71 -3.00 28.78
C PRO A 668 -18.96 -1.50 28.56
N ARG A 669 -18.02 -0.64 28.95
CA ARG A 669 -18.12 0.82 28.72
C ARG A 669 -18.22 1.18 27.23
N SER A 670 -17.66 0.34 26.35
CA SER A 670 -17.73 0.45 24.90
C SER A 670 -19.01 -0.12 24.27
N PHE A 671 -19.99 -0.54 25.08
CA PHE A 671 -21.27 -1.04 24.56
C PHE A 671 -21.99 0.05 23.77
N PHE A 672 -22.28 -0.25 22.51
CA PHE A 672 -22.96 0.64 21.58
C PHE A 672 -24.39 0.14 21.33
N LEU A 673 -25.35 1.05 21.50
CA LEU A 673 -26.77 0.80 21.25
C LEU A 673 -27.31 1.91 20.36
N ASP A 674 -27.82 1.52 19.19
CA ASP A 674 -28.52 2.42 18.28
C ASP A 674 -30.01 2.07 18.23
N LEU A 675 -30.84 3.04 18.61
CA LEU A 675 -32.30 3.02 18.56
C LEU A 675 -32.85 4.24 17.79
N SER A 676 -32.05 4.89 16.94
CA SER A 676 -32.51 5.97 16.07
C SER A 676 -33.67 5.52 15.16
N GLY A 677 -34.50 6.45 14.69
CA GLY A 677 -35.65 6.12 13.83
C GLY A 677 -36.77 5.31 14.50
N ASN A 678 -36.80 5.19 15.83
CA ASN A 678 -37.85 4.49 16.58
C ASN A 678 -38.71 5.46 17.41
N SER A 679 -40.01 5.17 17.55
CA SER A 679 -40.98 5.96 18.33
C SER A 679 -41.07 5.47 19.77
N LEU A 680 -40.00 5.67 20.54
CA LEU A 680 -39.88 5.10 21.88
C LEU A 680 -40.78 5.85 22.89
N THR A 681 -41.63 5.10 23.59
CA THR A 681 -42.63 5.62 24.55
C THR A 681 -42.29 5.30 26.00
N ARG A 682 -41.33 4.39 26.24
CA ARG A 682 -40.87 4.01 27.59
C ARG A 682 -39.35 3.88 27.64
N ILE A 683 -38.77 4.33 28.74
CA ILE A 683 -37.36 4.17 29.10
C ILE A 683 -37.26 3.50 30.48
N ALA A 684 -36.22 2.72 30.71
CA ALA A 684 -36.04 2.01 31.97
C ALA A 684 -35.67 2.96 33.12
N ASP A 685 -36.26 2.73 34.30
CA ASP A 685 -35.92 3.47 35.50
C ASP A 685 -34.67 2.90 36.18
N VAL A 686 -33.61 3.71 36.20
CA VAL A 686 -32.32 3.39 36.81
C VAL A 686 -31.86 4.54 37.71
N ALA A 687 -30.98 4.23 38.67
CA ALA A 687 -30.38 5.25 39.52
C ALA A 687 -29.51 6.22 38.68
N PRO A 688 -29.71 7.54 38.80
CA PRO A 688 -28.85 8.53 38.13
C PRO A 688 -27.37 8.33 38.49
N GLY A 689 -26.47 8.54 37.54
CA GLY A 689 -25.02 8.35 37.69
C GLY A 689 -24.56 6.88 37.75
N SER A 690 -25.46 5.90 37.70
CA SER A 690 -25.08 4.48 37.64
C SER A 690 -24.56 4.06 36.26
N ASP A 691 -23.83 2.94 36.20
CA ASP A 691 -23.40 2.31 34.93
C ASP A 691 -24.58 2.06 33.97
N ARG A 692 -25.80 1.86 34.51
CA ARG A 692 -27.02 1.68 33.71
C ARG A 692 -27.51 3.00 33.12
N ALA A 693 -27.45 4.08 33.88
CA ALA A 693 -27.74 5.42 33.37
C ALA A 693 -26.74 5.81 32.27
N GLN A 694 -25.47 5.41 32.41
CA GLN A 694 -24.44 5.63 31.40
C GLN A 694 -24.76 4.95 30.06
N ILE A 695 -25.29 3.72 30.08
CA ILE A 695 -25.73 3.03 28.86
C ILE A 695 -26.91 3.77 28.19
N LEU A 696 -27.90 4.21 28.98
CA LEU A 696 -29.04 4.95 28.45
C LEU A 696 -28.61 6.29 27.85
N ALA A 697 -27.77 7.03 28.56
CA ALA A 697 -27.24 8.32 28.12
C ALA A 697 -26.40 8.21 26.83
N ARG A 698 -25.71 7.09 26.62
CA ARG A 698 -24.93 6.82 25.40
C ARG A 698 -25.69 6.08 24.30
N THR A 699 -26.99 5.85 24.49
CA THR A 699 -27.82 5.22 23.45
C THR A 699 -28.14 6.24 22.36
N VAL A 700 -27.90 5.89 21.09
CA VAL A 700 -28.27 6.73 19.96
C VAL A 700 -29.79 6.65 19.76
N VAL A 701 -30.46 7.80 19.72
CA VAL A 701 -31.92 7.91 19.55
C VAL A 701 -32.25 9.12 18.68
N THR A 702 -33.38 9.06 17.98
CA THR A 702 -33.93 10.25 17.31
C THR A 702 -34.81 11.00 18.29
N ARG A 703 -34.28 12.05 18.92
CA ARG A 703 -34.97 12.82 19.97
C ARG A 703 -36.38 13.28 19.59
N GLY A 704 -36.57 13.72 18.34
CA GLY A 704 -37.87 14.17 17.83
C GLY A 704 -38.95 13.09 17.75
N LEU A 705 -38.60 11.81 17.87
CA LEU A 705 -39.53 10.68 17.89
C LEU A 705 -39.83 10.16 19.31
N LEU A 706 -39.17 10.71 20.34
CA LEU A 706 -39.41 10.34 21.73
C LEU A 706 -40.62 11.09 22.29
N THR A 707 -41.34 10.46 23.23
CA THR A 707 -42.35 11.20 24.00
C THR A 707 -41.66 12.21 24.93
N PRO A 708 -42.30 13.34 25.27
CA PRO A 708 -41.69 14.36 26.14
C PRO A 708 -41.20 13.79 27.48
N SER A 709 -41.95 12.86 28.09
CA SER A 709 -41.55 12.22 29.35
C SER A 709 -40.32 11.32 29.22
N VAL A 710 -40.15 10.61 28.10
CA VAL A 710 -38.96 9.81 27.82
C VAL A 710 -37.75 10.69 27.55
N LEU A 711 -37.95 11.77 26.79
CA LEU A 711 -36.89 12.75 26.51
C LEU A 711 -36.36 13.39 27.81
N GLU A 712 -37.24 13.90 28.67
CA GLU A 712 -36.84 14.49 29.96
C GLU A 712 -36.11 13.48 30.85
N ARG A 713 -36.55 12.22 30.87
CA ARG A 713 -35.88 11.17 31.63
C ARG A 713 -34.51 10.81 31.06
N LEU A 714 -34.37 10.79 29.74
CA LEU A 714 -33.09 10.59 29.07
C LEU A 714 -32.13 11.74 29.35
N LYS A 715 -32.61 13.00 29.26
CA LYS A 715 -31.83 14.20 29.62
C LYS A 715 -31.28 14.11 31.04
N LEU A 716 -32.10 13.74 32.01
CA LEU A 716 -31.68 13.52 33.40
C LEU A 716 -30.57 12.45 33.50
N TYR A 717 -30.62 11.38 32.71
CA TYR A 717 -29.55 10.37 32.71
C TYR A 717 -28.26 10.88 32.06
N ILE A 718 -28.36 11.66 31.00
CA ILE A 718 -27.24 12.32 30.32
C ILE A 718 -26.53 13.29 31.28
N GLU A 719 -27.28 14.18 31.92
CA GLU A 719 -26.76 15.12 32.94
C GLU A 719 -26.11 14.38 34.11
N SER A 720 -26.72 13.28 34.56
CA SER A 720 -26.22 12.54 35.72
C SER A 720 -24.84 11.90 35.51
N ILE A 721 -24.38 11.77 34.26
CA ILE A 721 -23.04 11.29 33.92
C ILE A 721 -22.10 12.40 33.45
N GLY A 722 -22.49 13.67 33.59
CA GLY A 722 -21.69 14.84 33.25
C GLY A 722 -21.67 15.21 31.77
N LEU A 723 -22.63 14.72 30.98
CA LEU A 723 -22.78 15.09 29.57
C LEU A 723 -23.86 16.18 29.40
N ASP A 724 -23.76 16.93 28.30
CA ASP A 724 -24.75 17.93 27.89
C ASP A 724 -26.14 17.30 27.64
N ALA A 725 -27.13 17.71 28.43
CA ALA A 725 -28.51 17.24 28.33
C ALA A 725 -29.12 17.50 26.95
N GLU A 726 -28.75 18.58 26.28
CA GLU A 726 -29.34 19.01 25.02
C GLU A 726 -28.69 18.34 23.80
N ARG A 727 -27.56 17.64 23.99
CA ARG A 727 -26.80 17.00 22.91
C ARG A 727 -27.60 15.93 22.14
N THR A 728 -27.77 16.11 20.83
CA THR A 728 -28.63 15.25 19.98
C THR A 728 -28.11 13.83 19.76
N PHE A 729 -26.79 13.64 19.67
CA PHE A 729 -26.16 12.32 19.53
C PHE A 729 -25.17 12.06 20.66
N PRO A 730 -25.01 10.84 21.19
CA PRO A 730 -23.99 10.58 22.22
C PRO A 730 -22.55 10.78 21.69
N PRO A 731 -21.55 10.97 22.57
CA PRO A 731 -20.15 10.97 22.18
C PRO A 731 -19.77 9.69 21.42
N ARG A 732 -19.11 9.83 20.26
CA ARG A 732 -18.78 8.71 19.37
C ARG A 732 -17.30 8.31 19.45
N GLY A 733 -16.45 9.17 19.99
CA GLY A 733 -15.08 8.92 20.41
C GLY A 733 -14.23 8.23 19.35
N THR A 734 -13.87 6.97 19.61
CA THR A 734 -12.98 6.15 18.76
C THR A 734 -13.51 5.97 17.33
N LEU A 735 -14.84 5.94 17.13
CA LEU A 735 -15.42 5.78 15.78
C LEU A 735 -15.16 7.00 14.91
N GLU A 736 -15.33 8.21 15.45
CA GLU A 736 -15.12 9.45 14.70
C GLU A 736 -13.65 9.82 14.56
N SER A 737 -12.87 9.65 15.63
CA SER A 737 -11.43 9.92 15.59
C SER A 737 -10.67 8.99 14.64
N ALA A 738 -11.22 7.82 14.29
CA ALA A 738 -10.62 6.90 13.31
C ALA A 738 -10.58 7.48 11.88
N HIS A 739 -11.47 8.40 11.51
CA HIS A 739 -11.41 9.10 10.23
C HIS A 739 -10.16 10.00 10.10
N TRP A 740 -9.56 10.37 11.23
CA TRP A 740 -8.41 11.27 11.33
C TRP A 740 -7.10 10.53 11.62
N MET A 741 -6.87 9.40 10.93
CA MET A 741 -5.64 8.59 11.08
C MET A 741 -4.58 8.85 10.01
N ALA A 742 -4.90 9.61 8.95
CA ALA A 742 -3.97 9.81 7.83
C ALA A 742 -2.68 10.54 8.29
N GLY A 743 -1.52 9.91 8.04
CA GLY A 743 -0.22 10.45 8.45
C GLY A 743 0.20 10.13 9.90
N LEU A 744 -0.62 9.40 10.67
CA LEU A 744 -0.30 8.96 12.03
C LEU A 744 0.00 7.46 12.10
N THR A 745 0.83 7.06 13.06
CA THR A 745 0.94 5.65 13.47
C THR A 745 -0.21 5.28 14.39
N GLN A 746 -0.53 3.98 14.48
CA GLN A 746 -1.61 3.49 15.36
C GLN A 746 -1.41 3.90 16.83
N GLN A 747 -0.15 3.93 17.30
CA GLN A 747 0.16 4.34 18.67
C GLN A 747 -0.09 5.84 18.90
N GLN A 748 0.34 6.71 17.97
CA GLN A 748 0.08 8.15 18.06
C GLN A 748 -1.41 8.47 18.06
N TRP A 749 -2.20 7.74 17.25
CA TRP A 749 -3.65 7.90 17.23
C TRP A 749 -4.29 7.45 18.55
N LEU A 750 -3.88 6.33 19.13
CA LEU A 750 -4.38 5.88 20.45
C LEU A 750 -4.11 6.91 21.56
N GLU A 751 -2.95 7.55 21.55
CA GLU A 751 -2.63 8.61 22.52
C GLU A 751 -3.50 9.86 22.31
N LYS A 752 -3.65 10.31 21.06
CA LYS A 752 -4.45 11.47 20.68
C LYS A 752 -5.97 11.25 20.85
N SER A 753 -6.46 10.01 20.69
CA SER A 753 -7.88 9.68 20.87
C SER A 753 -8.40 9.98 22.27
N LYS A 754 -7.53 9.94 23.29
CA LYS A 754 -7.89 10.35 24.66
C LYS A 754 -8.21 11.84 24.78
N LEU A 755 -7.51 12.68 24.01
CA LEU A 755 -7.76 14.12 23.95
C LEU A 755 -9.09 14.40 23.26
N TRP A 756 -9.38 13.65 22.19
CA TRP A 756 -10.66 13.70 21.48
C TRP A 756 -11.82 13.34 22.42
N ASP A 757 -11.75 12.18 23.09
CA ASP A 757 -12.78 11.72 24.02
C ASP A 757 -13.02 12.75 25.14
N ALA A 758 -11.95 13.29 25.72
CA ALA A 758 -12.04 14.28 26.78
C ALA A 758 -12.74 15.58 26.33
N LEU A 759 -12.54 16.02 25.08
CA LEU A 759 -13.18 17.21 24.54
C LEU A 759 -14.63 16.96 24.09
N GLU A 760 -14.92 15.78 23.55
CA GLU A 760 -16.26 15.42 23.09
C GLU A 760 -17.24 15.23 24.26
N GLU A 761 -16.74 14.89 25.45
CA GLU A 761 -17.53 14.80 26.67
C GLU A 761 -17.81 16.18 27.32
N VAL A 762 -17.22 17.28 26.83
CA VAL A 762 -17.47 18.64 27.36
C VAL A 762 -18.85 19.16 26.94
N GLU A 763 -19.52 19.91 27.82
CA GLU A 763 -20.80 20.57 27.55
C GLU A 763 -20.71 21.55 26.36
N GLY A 764 -21.71 21.56 25.47
CA GLY A 764 -21.73 22.42 24.28
C GLY A 764 -20.76 22.00 23.15
N SER A 765 -20.10 20.85 23.26
CA SER A 765 -19.11 20.39 22.27
C SER A 765 -19.73 19.86 20.96
N GLU A 766 -20.98 19.40 20.98
CA GLU A 766 -21.60 18.69 19.86
C GLU A 766 -21.56 19.45 18.52
N PRO A 767 -21.91 20.76 18.44
CA PRO A 767 -21.86 21.50 17.19
C PRO A 767 -20.48 21.47 16.54
N PHE A 768 -19.42 21.59 17.34
CA PHE A 768 -18.05 21.54 16.86
C PHE A 768 -17.69 20.18 16.24
N PHE A 769 -18.01 19.08 16.93
CA PHE A 769 -17.75 17.73 16.41
C PHE A 769 -18.62 17.39 15.20
N ASN A 770 -19.83 17.94 15.11
CA ASN A 770 -20.66 17.83 13.92
C ASN A 770 -20.01 18.50 12.68
N GLU A 771 -19.36 19.65 12.85
CA GLU A 771 -18.61 20.30 11.77
C GLU A 771 -17.38 19.47 11.34
N LEU A 772 -16.66 18.86 12.29
CA LEU A 772 -15.57 17.93 11.96
C LEU A 772 -16.10 16.70 11.20
N ARG A 773 -17.30 16.20 11.53
CA ARG A 773 -17.91 15.07 10.81
C ARG A 773 -18.22 15.44 9.35
N LYS A 774 -18.90 16.55 9.11
CA LYS A 774 -19.17 17.06 7.74
C LYS A 774 -17.87 17.25 6.95
N LEU A 775 -16.82 17.71 7.61
CA LEU A 775 -15.49 17.86 7.01
C LEU A 775 -14.86 16.51 6.63
N SER A 776 -15.06 15.46 7.43
CA SER A 776 -14.55 14.12 7.11
C SER A 776 -15.23 13.54 5.85
N GLU A 777 -16.55 13.73 5.72
CA GLU A 777 -17.36 13.23 4.60
C GLU A 777 -16.95 13.90 3.27
N SER A 778 -16.74 15.21 3.27
CA SER A 778 -16.24 15.93 2.09
C SER A 778 -14.79 15.58 1.76
N SER A 779 -13.94 15.31 2.76
CA SER A 779 -12.53 15.02 2.56
C SER A 779 -12.23 13.69 1.86
N ASP A 780 -13.20 12.77 1.83
CA ASP A 780 -12.94 11.38 1.45
C ASP A 780 -12.56 11.19 -0.03
N ALA A 781 -12.92 12.15 -0.88
CA ALA A 781 -12.56 12.20 -2.29
C ALA A 781 -11.20 12.87 -2.60
N GLY A 782 -10.52 13.42 -1.58
CA GLY A 782 -9.25 14.15 -1.73
C GLY A 782 -8.00 13.28 -1.88
N THR A 783 -6.90 13.89 -2.32
CA THR A 783 -5.58 13.23 -2.43
C THR A 783 -5.03 12.80 -1.06
N THR A 784 -4.16 11.78 -1.02
CA THR A 784 -3.54 11.32 0.23
C THR A 784 -2.76 12.43 0.97
N ALA A 785 -2.14 13.35 0.23
CA ALA A 785 -1.43 14.49 0.81
C ALA A 785 -2.39 15.50 1.48
N TYR A 786 -3.53 15.78 0.83
CA TYR A 786 -4.57 16.64 1.39
C TYR A 786 -5.16 16.05 2.68
N LYS A 787 -5.49 14.76 2.70
CA LYS A 787 -6.01 14.08 3.89
C LYS A 787 -5.05 14.15 5.07
N ALA A 788 -3.73 14.02 4.83
CA ALA A 788 -2.71 14.12 5.86
C ALA A 788 -2.57 15.55 6.42
N ASP A 789 -2.57 16.58 5.56
CA ASP A 789 -2.54 17.99 5.97
C ASP A 789 -3.78 18.36 6.81
N LEU A 790 -4.96 17.95 6.35
CA LEU A 790 -6.22 18.20 7.05
C LEU A 790 -6.25 17.49 8.41
N THR A 791 -5.84 16.22 8.46
CA THR A 791 -5.71 15.45 9.71
C THR A 791 -4.79 16.16 10.69
N ALA A 792 -3.64 16.67 10.24
CA ALA A 792 -2.72 17.42 11.09
C ALA A 792 -3.34 18.69 11.68
N LYS A 793 -4.14 19.42 10.89
CA LYS A 793 -4.85 20.63 11.35
C LYS A 793 -5.95 20.33 12.36
N VAL A 794 -6.74 19.27 12.13
CA VAL A 794 -7.77 18.83 13.08
C VAL A 794 -7.12 18.48 14.42
N TRP A 795 -6.05 17.68 14.43
CA TRP A 795 -5.36 17.35 15.68
C TRP A 795 -4.70 18.57 16.34
N ARG A 796 -4.12 19.50 15.58
CA ARG A 796 -3.56 20.75 16.14
C ARG A 796 -4.64 21.60 16.82
N MET A 797 -5.85 21.62 16.29
CA MET A 797 -7.01 22.31 16.89
C MET A 797 -7.47 21.61 18.17
N ILE A 798 -7.65 20.29 18.12
CA ILE A 798 -8.00 19.45 19.28
C ILE A 798 -6.99 19.62 20.43
N GLU A 799 -5.68 19.62 20.13
CA GLU A 799 -4.64 19.84 21.14
C GLU A 799 -4.73 21.24 21.76
N ALA A 800 -4.88 22.29 20.95
CA ALA A 800 -5.01 23.66 21.45
C ALA A 800 -6.27 23.85 22.33
N MET A 801 -7.40 23.25 21.96
CA MET A 801 -8.64 23.29 22.75
C MET A 801 -8.57 22.48 24.05
N HIS A 802 -7.74 21.44 24.07
CA HIS A 802 -7.48 20.68 25.29
C HIS A 802 -6.68 21.53 26.30
N ASP A 803 -5.69 22.26 25.81
CA ASP A 803 -4.75 23.03 26.64
C ASP A 803 -5.30 24.39 27.13
N ASP A 804 -6.27 24.99 26.44
CA ASP A 804 -6.86 26.31 26.78
C ASP A 804 -8.40 26.30 26.76
N SER A 805 -9.01 26.64 27.90
CA SER A 805 -10.46 26.67 28.07
C SER A 805 -11.15 27.84 27.35
N VAL A 806 -10.51 29.01 27.27
CA VAL A 806 -11.07 30.21 26.62
C VAL A 806 -11.12 30.00 25.11
N LEU A 807 -10.07 29.43 24.52
CA LEU A 807 -10.06 29.04 23.11
C LEU A 807 -11.14 27.99 22.84
N ARG A 808 -11.25 26.96 23.69
CA ARG A 808 -12.28 25.92 23.55
C ARG A 808 -13.69 26.50 23.53
N GLU A 809 -14.03 27.37 24.48
CA GLU A 809 -15.34 28.03 24.52
C GLU A 809 -15.58 28.89 23.27
N THR A 810 -14.56 29.62 22.83
CA THR A 810 -14.63 30.43 21.60
C THR A 810 -14.94 29.56 20.38
N LEU A 811 -14.24 28.44 20.20
CA LEU A 811 -14.47 27.55 19.06
C LEU A 811 -15.83 26.83 19.12
N PHE A 812 -16.31 26.48 20.33
CA PHE A 812 -17.67 25.95 20.50
C PHE A 812 -18.75 26.98 20.13
N GLN A 813 -18.57 28.24 20.54
CA GLN A 813 -19.49 29.33 20.15
C GLN A 813 -19.47 29.59 18.65
N MET A 814 -18.30 29.54 18.01
CA MET A 814 -18.19 29.65 16.56
C MET A 814 -18.96 28.53 15.85
N ALA A 815 -18.92 27.30 16.38
CA ALA A 815 -19.65 26.16 15.83
C ALA A 815 -21.18 26.21 16.05
N LEU A 816 -21.65 26.96 17.05
CA LEU A 816 -23.08 27.17 17.31
C LEU A 816 -23.73 28.17 16.34
N ALA A 817 -22.95 29.05 15.73
CA ALA A 817 -23.47 30.06 14.83
C ALA A 817 -24.16 29.40 13.62
N PRO A 818 -25.44 29.70 13.33
CA PRO A 818 -26.15 29.09 12.22
C PRO A 818 -25.49 29.51 10.90
N THR A 819 -24.75 28.59 10.31
CA THR A 819 -24.20 28.77 8.97
C THR A 819 -25.28 28.39 7.96
N THR A 820 -25.83 29.39 7.27
CA THR A 820 -26.97 29.24 6.36
C THR A 820 -26.62 28.64 4.99
N CYS A 821 -25.53 27.87 4.89
CA CYS A 821 -25.18 27.12 3.69
C CYS A 821 -24.55 25.77 4.07
N VAL A 822 -24.95 24.72 3.35
CA VAL A 822 -24.51 23.33 3.53
C VAL A 822 -22.99 23.18 3.40
N ASP A 823 -22.33 24.09 2.68
CA ASP A 823 -20.88 24.06 2.42
C ASP A 823 -20.04 24.99 3.35
N ALA A 824 -20.68 25.67 4.30
CA ALA A 824 -20.00 26.62 5.21
C ALA A 824 -18.98 25.97 6.17
N GLY A 825 -18.95 24.64 6.29
CA GLY A 825 -18.08 23.91 7.21
C GLY A 825 -16.59 24.11 6.95
N ALA A 826 -16.14 24.18 5.68
CA ALA A 826 -14.73 24.39 5.35
C ALA A 826 -14.27 25.83 5.67
N GLN A 827 -15.13 26.82 5.44
CA GLN A 827 -14.85 28.22 5.80
C GLN A 827 -14.82 28.41 7.31
N LEU A 828 -15.77 27.80 8.02
CA LEU A 828 -15.82 27.81 9.48
C LEU A 828 -14.59 27.12 10.08
N PHE A 829 -14.18 25.96 9.56
CA PHE A 829 -12.95 25.28 9.98
C PHE A 829 -11.70 26.14 9.80
N ASN A 830 -11.60 26.87 8.69
CA ASN A 830 -10.50 27.80 8.45
C ASN A 830 -10.54 28.99 9.42
N ALA A 831 -11.72 29.54 9.71
CA ALA A 831 -11.89 30.61 10.69
C ALA A 831 -11.49 30.15 12.10
N MET A 832 -11.95 28.98 12.54
CA MET A 832 -11.55 28.36 13.81
C MET A 832 -10.02 28.16 13.87
N GLY A 833 -9.43 27.73 12.76
CA GLY A 833 -7.98 27.60 12.63
C GLY A 833 -7.20 28.91 12.79
N ALA A 834 -7.75 30.03 12.31
CA ALA A 834 -7.15 31.35 12.53
C ALA A 834 -7.11 31.71 14.02
N GLU A 835 -8.18 31.41 14.78
CA GLU A 835 -8.20 31.62 16.24
C GLU A 835 -7.19 30.73 16.96
N VAL A 836 -6.99 29.49 16.52
CA VAL A 836 -5.91 28.61 17.03
C VAL A 836 -4.52 29.25 16.80
N LEU A 837 -4.29 29.86 15.63
CA LEU A 837 -3.03 30.56 15.35
C LEU A 837 -2.84 31.81 16.22
N VAL A 838 -3.90 32.59 16.45
CA VAL A 838 -3.87 33.75 17.36
C VAL A 838 -3.49 33.29 18.78
N HIS A 839 -4.15 32.24 19.28
CA HIS A 839 -3.85 31.67 20.60
C HIS A 839 -2.39 31.21 20.69
N GLN A 840 -1.90 30.47 19.70
CA GLN A 840 -0.51 29.99 19.67
C GLN A 840 0.50 31.12 19.59
N ALA A 841 0.22 32.17 18.79
CA ALA A 841 1.05 33.37 18.74
C ALA A 841 1.06 34.11 20.09
N ASN A 842 -0.08 34.14 20.79
CA ASN A 842 -0.20 34.75 22.11
C ASN A 842 0.59 34.03 23.20
N ALA A 843 0.74 32.70 23.09
CA ALA A 843 1.51 31.85 23.99
C ALA A 843 3.04 31.96 23.81
N ILE A 844 3.52 32.67 22.78
CA ILE A 844 4.96 32.86 22.53
C ILE A 844 5.58 33.72 23.65
N PRO A 845 6.59 33.23 24.40
CA PRO A 845 7.18 34.00 25.51
C PRO A 845 7.95 35.26 25.06
N SER A 846 8.50 35.24 23.86
CA SER A 846 9.26 36.37 23.30
C SER A 846 8.31 37.43 22.73
N ALA A 847 8.27 38.60 23.38
CA ALA A 847 7.45 39.73 22.91
C ALA A 847 7.78 40.17 21.47
N ALA A 848 9.05 40.07 21.06
CA ALA A 848 9.47 40.41 19.70
C ALA A 848 8.95 39.41 18.66
N LEU A 849 8.99 38.10 18.97
CA LEU A 849 8.45 37.07 18.08
C LEU A 849 6.94 37.09 18.05
N LYS A 850 6.28 37.23 19.21
CA LYS A 850 4.83 37.42 19.31
C LYS A 850 4.34 38.58 18.45
N LYS A 851 5.05 39.71 18.48
CA LYS A 851 4.77 40.87 17.62
C LYS A 851 4.80 40.52 16.13
N ILE A 852 5.84 39.81 15.69
CA ILE A 852 6.01 39.42 14.27
C ILE A 852 4.90 38.47 13.84
N GLU A 853 4.67 37.41 14.63
CA GLU A 853 3.66 36.38 14.32
C GLU A 853 2.25 36.97 14.27
N LEU A 854 1.86 37.82 15.24
CA LEU A 854 0.56 38.48 15.23
C LEU A 854 0.41 39.44 14.04
N LEU A 855 1.48 40.14 13.66
CA LEU A 855 1.46 41.03 12.50
C LEU A 855 1.30 40.26 11.19
N ASP A 856 2.04 39.16 11.03
CA ASP A 856 1.97 38.34 9.84
C ASP A 856 0.62 37.61 9.74
N LEU A 857 0.05 37.18 10.88
CA LEU A 857 -1.31 36.65 10.93
C LEU A 857 -2.35 37.72 10.56
N ALA A 858 -2.20 38.96 11.03
CA ALA A 858 -3.10 40.06 10.67
C ALA A 858 -3.04 40.39 9.18
N LYS A 859 -1.84 40.40 8.58
CA LYS A 859 -1.68 40.51 7.11
C LYS A 859 -2.37 39.34 6.41
N GLY A 860 -2.10 38.11 6.84
CA GLY A 860 -2.64 36.90 6.26
C GLY A 860 -4.17 36.86 6.28
N ARG A 861 -4.80 37.22 7.40
CA ARG A 861 -6.26 37.30 7.55
C ARG A 861 -6.86 38.41 6.68
N SER A 862 -6.21 39.57 6.62
CA SER A 862 -6.59 40.66 5.71
C SER A 862 -6.58 40.22 4.24
N ARG A 863 -5.58 39.43 3.83
CA ARG A 863 -5.49 38.86 2.47
C ARG A 863 -6.63 37.86 2.22
N LEU A 864 -6.96 37.00 3.19
CA LEU A 864 -8.07 36.05 3.09
C LEU A 864 -9.44 36.75 2.95
N GLU A 865 -9.66 37.83 3.69
CA GLU A 865 -10.90 38.63 3.59
C GLU A 865 -11.05 39.28 2.21
N GLU A 866 -9.96 39.79 1.62
CA GLU A 866 -10.01 40.32 0.26
C GLU A 866 -10.28 39.22 -0.77
N LEU A 867 -9.67 38.03 -0.63
CA LEU A 867 -10.00 36.88 -1.46
C LEU A 867 -11.48 36.48 -1.30
N GLY A 868 -12.01 36.59 -0.09
CA GLY A 868 -13.45 36.46 0.20
C GLY A 868 -14.27 37.44 -0.62
N ARG A 869 -13.94 38.73 -0.59
CA ARG A 869 -14.62 39.76 -1.41
C ARG A 869 -14.56 39.47 -2.91
N ILE A 870 -13.42 38.97 -3.40
CA ILE A 870 -13.24 38.58 -4.81
C ILE A 870 -14.14 37.38 -5.16
N ALA A 871 -14.20 36.37 -4.29
CA ALA A 871 -15.07 35.21 -4.48
C ALA A 871 -16.56 35.60 -4.49
N HIS A 872 -17.02 36.43 -3.54
CA HIS A 872 -18.40 36.92 -3.51
C HIS A 872 -18.75 37.75 -4.76
N ALA A 873 -17.83 38.59 -5.23
CA ALA A 873 -18.02 39.35 -6.46
C ALA A 873 -18.17 38.41 -7.67
N ARG A 874 -17.44 37.29 -7.70
CA ARG A 874 -17.58 36.25 -8.73
C ARG A 874 -18.93 35.53 -8.64
N VAL A 875 -19.36 35.14 -7.44
CA VAL A 875 -20.69 34.55 -7.22
C VAL A 875 -21.80 35.49 -7.70
N ALA A 876 -21.71 36.78 -7.35
CA ALA A 876 -22.67 37.79 -7.81
C ALA A 876 -22.67 37.97 -9.33
N GLU A 877 -21.53 37.81 -10.01
CA GLU A 877 -21.44 37.80 -11.46
C GLU A 877 -22.16 36.58 -12.06
N LEU A 878 -21.98 35.39 -11.49
CA LEU A 878 -22.62 34.15 -11.94
C LEU A 878 -24.15 34.20 -11.73
N LEU A 879 -24.61 34.78 -10.63
CA LEU A 879 -26.04 35.02 -10.39
C LEU A 879 -26.63 35.94 -11.47
N LYS A 880 -25.93 37.02 -11.84
CA LYS A 880 -26.34 37.92 -12.93
C LYS A 880 -26.37 37.24 -14.30
N GLN A 881 -25.61 36.16 -14.49
CA GLN A 881 -25.62 35.33 -15.69
C GLN A 881 -26.76 34.30 -15.71
N GLY A 882 -27.65 34.30 -14.71
CA GLY A 882 -28.81 33.42 -14.63
C GLY A 882 -28.53 32.04 -14.04
N ARG A 883 -27.37 31.84 -13.39
CA ARG A 883 -27.08 30.63 -12.62
C ARG A 883 -27.65 30.75 -11.21
N ASN A 884 -28.08 29.64 -10.63
CA ASN A 884 -28.63 29.62 -9.27
C ASN A 884 -27.80 28.70 -8.35
N PHE A 885 -27.96 28.86 -7.05
CA PHE A 885 -27.45 27.91 -6.05
C PHE A 885 -28.18 26.56 -6.15
N PRO A 886 -27.58 25.43 -5.74
CA PRO A 886 -28.20 24.12 -5.76
C PRO A 886 -29.59 24.15 -5.09
N GLN A 887 -30.57 23.50 -5.71
CA GLN A 887 -31.90 23.32 -5.15
C GLN A 887 -32.17 21.83 -5.03
N SER A 888 -32.80 21.41 -3.95
CA SER A 888 -33.27 20.03 -3.77
C SER A 888 -34.80 20.00 -3.74
N ASP A 889 -35.39 18.89 -4.17
CA ASP A 889 -36.82 18.64 -4.01
C ASP A 889 -37.18 18.22 -2.56
N ALA A 890 -38.45 17.87 -2.34
CA ALA A 890 -38.94 17.51 -1.00
C ALA A 890 -38.34 16.20 -0.48
N GLU A 891 -37.82 15.37 -1.38
CA GLU A 891 -37.14 14.11 -1.11
C GLU A 891 -35.62 14.29 -0.94
N GLY A 892 -35.09 15.49 -1.18
CA GLY A 892 -33.67 15.84 -1.04
C GLY A 892 -32.85 15.66 -2.31
N ASP A 893 -33.46 15.26 -3.43
CA ASP A 893 -32.78 15.05 -4.70
C ASP A 893 -32.48 16.39 -5.41
N PRO A 894 -31.28 16.54 -6.01
CA PRO A 894 -30.88 17.80 -6.64
C PRO A 894 -31.69 18.09 -7.91
N ILE A 895 -32.36 19.24 -7.93
CA ILE A 895 -33.15 19.74 -9.05
C ILE A 895 -32.19 20.22 -10.16
N GLN A 896 -32.34 19.67 -11.37
CA GLN A 896 -31.56 20.10 -12.53
C GLN A 896 -31.92 21.53 -12.95
N GLN A 897 -30.91 22.39 -12.99
CA GLN A 897 -31.07 23.78 -13.42
C GLN A 897 -30.92 23.92 -14.92
N VAL A 898 -31.80 24.72 -15.52
CA VAL A 898 -31.82 25.03 -16.95
C VAL A 898 -31.90 26.53 -17.19
N ASP A 899 -31.29 27.00 -18.28
CA ASP A 899 -31.38 28.40 -18.72
C ASP A 899 -32.74 28.68 -19.38
N ALA A 900 -32.96 29.95 -19.79
CA ALA A 900 -34.16 30.38 -20.48
C ALA A 900 -34.37 29.70 -21.86
N GLN A 901 -33.37 28.97 -22.37
CA GLN A 901 -33.39 28.22 -23.62
C GLN A 901 -33.52 26.70 -23.40
N GLY A 902 -33.61 26.24 -22.16
CA GLY A 902 -33.75 24.83 -21.79
C GLY A 902 -32.43 24.04 -21.77
N ASN A 903 -31.27 24.69 -21.88
CA ASN A 903 -29.98 24.02 -21.74
C ASN A 903 -29.64 23.83 -20.26
N ARG A 904 -28.96 22.73 -19.94
CA ARG A 904 -28.47 22.48 -18.58
C ARG A 904 -27.43 23.50 -18.17
N VAL A 905 -27.63 24.07 -16.98
CA VAL A 905 -26.72 25.03 -16.36
C VAL A 905 -26.19 24.42 -15.07
N ARG A 906 -24.90 24.59 -14.81
CA ARG A 906 -24.28 24.13 -13.57
C ARG A 906 -24.77 25.00 -12.40
N SER A 907 -24.99 24.44 -11.22
CA SER A 907 -25.29 25.21 -10.00
C SER A 907 -24.06 25.94 -9.46
N ILE A 908 -24.25 27.10 -8.83
CA ILE A 908 -23.14 27.85 -8.22
C ILE A 908 -22.68 27.16 -6.94
N ASP A 909 -21.40 26.87 -6.85
CA ASP A 909 -20.76 26.38 -5.62
C ASP A 909 -19.86 27.50 -5.07
N GLU A 910 -20.42 28.31 -4.16
CA GLU A 910 -19.73 29.46 -3.58
C GLU A 910 -18.48 29.07 -2.81
N VAL A 911 -18.48 27.90 -2.18
CA VAL A 911 -17.40 27.44 -1.32
C VAL A 911 -16.25 26.91 -2.15
N GLU A 912 -16.51 26.10 -3.18
CA GLU A 912 -15.48 25.69 -4.13
C GLU A 912 -14.88 26.89 -4.87
N ILE A 913 -15.68 27.92 -5.18
CA ILE A 913 -15.16 29.19 -5.75
C ILE A 913 -14.21 29.88 -4.76
N TYR A 914 -14.59 30.02 -3.49
CA TYR A 914 -13.73 30.62 -2.46
C TYR A 914 -12.45 29.79 -2.24
N LEU A 915 -12.59 28.48 -2.05
CA LEU A 915 -11.47 27.56 -1.81
C LEU A 915 -10.52 27.51 -3.00
N ALA A 916 -11.01 27.68 -4.23
CA ALA A 916 -10.17 27.78 -5.41
C ALA A 916 -9.23 29.00 -5.35
N TYR A 917 -9.69 30.16 -4.85
CA TYR A 917 -8.81 31.31 -4.61
C TYR A 917 -7.87 31.06 -3.41
N ALA A 918 -8.43 30.68 -2.26
CA ALA A 918 -7.68 30.55 -1.01
C ALA A 918 -6.60 29.45 -1.08
N THR A 919 -6.92 28.28 -1.61
CA THR A 919 -5.97 27.14 -1.70
C THR A 919 -4.90 27.39 -2.75
N ARG A 920 -5.27 27.90 -3.94
CA ARG A 920 -4.30 28.07 -5.05
C ARG A 920 -3.37 29.26 -4.87
N LEU A 921 -3.79 30.26 -4.10
CA LEU A 921 -2.95 31.40 -3.74
C LEU A 921 -2.31 31.26 -2.36
N ALA A 922 -2.59 30.19 -1.61
CA ALA A 922 -2.10 29.96 -0.25
C ALA A 922 -0.59 30.15 -0.12
N GLU A 923 0.20 29.50 -0.98
CA GLU A 923 1.65 29.60 -0.94
C GLU A 923 2.17 30.95 -1.44
N ARG A 924 1.54 31.53 -2.47
CA ARG A 924 1.97 32.80 -3.08
C ARG A 924 1.67 34.03 -2.21
N LEU A 925 0.60 33.97 -1.41
CA LEU A 925 0.13 35.05 -0.54
C LEU A 925 0.36 34.76 0.94
N ASP A 926 1.03 33.65 1.27
CA ASP A 926 1.31 33.20 2.64
C ASP A 926 0.06 33.23 3.52
N LEU A 927 -0.97 32.51 3.06
CA LEU A 927 -2.29 32.54 3.71
C LEU A 927 -2.32 31.60 4.92
N PRO A 928 -2.78 32.07 6.09
CA PRO A 928 -2.81 31.29 7.31
C PRO A 928 -3.84 30.16 7.22
N TRP A 929 -3.49 29.01 7.79
CA TRP A 929 -4.35 27.83 7.95
C TRP A 929 -4.92 27.19 6.65
N GLN A 930 -4.55 27.68 5.46
CA GLN A 930 -5.00 27.12 4.18
C GLN A 930 -4.24 25.84 3.79
N SER A 931 -4.89 24.93 3.07
CA SER A 931 -4.20 23.75 2.50
C SER A 931 -3.39 24.16 1.26
N ARG A 932 -2.28 23.47 0.99
CA ARG A 932 -1.45 23.69 -0.20
C ARG A 932 -1.78 22.73 -1.35
N SER A 933 -2.66 21.77 -1.10
CA SER A 933 -3.14 20.78 -2.07
C SER A 933 -4.64 20.94 -2.27
N MET A 934 -5.10 20.99 -3.51
CA MET A 934 -6.53 21.06 -3.82
C MET A 934 -7.21 19.68 -3.76
N MET A 935 -8.50 19.70 -3.42
CA MET A 935 -9.41 18.56 -3.57
C MET A 935 -9.97 18.49 -5.00
N PHE A 936 -10.47 19.61 -5.56
CA PHE A 936 -11.03 19.70 -6.92
C PHE A 936 -10.67 21.00 -7.64
N ARG A 937 -10.64 20.98 -8.99
CA ARG A 937 -10.43 22.19 -9.82
C ARG A 937 -11.79 22.80 -10.13
N GLU A 938 -12.03 24.03 -9.67
CA GLU A 938 -13.27 24.78 -9.92
C GLU A 938 -13.23 25.51 -11.28
N PRO A 939 -14.00 25.08 -12.30
CA PRO A 939 -14.04 25.71 -13.63
C PRO A 939 -14.38 27.20 -13.62
N ASP A 940 -15.20 27.65 -12.67
CA ASP A 940 -15.69 29.02 -12.61
C ASP A 940 -14.62 30.02 -12.12
N VAL A 941 -13.45 29.52 -11.70
CA VAL A 941 -12.26 30.29 -11.30
C VAL A 941 -11.11 29.97 -12.25
N THR A 942 -10.88 30.86 -13.22
CA THR A 942 -9.82 30.69 -14.22
C THR A 942 -8.43 31.11 -13.71
N ASP A 943 -7.38 30.61 -14.35
CA ASP A 943 -5.99 30.97 -14.01
C ASP A 943 -5.73 32.48 -14.16
N ARG A 944 -6.39 33.13 -15.12
CA ARG A 944 -6.34 34.60 -15.27
C ARG A 944 -6.97 35.32 -14.09
N MET A 945 -8.10 34.83 -13.57
CA MET A 945 -8.77 35.44 -12.43
C MET A 945 -7.95 35.28 -11.14
N LEU A 946 -7.24 34.16 -10.99
CA LEU A 946 -6.31 33.97 -9.88
C LEU A 946 -5.13 34.94 -9.94
N GLU A 947 -4.58 35.19 -11.13
CA GLU A 947 -3.52 36.18 -11.28
C GLU A 947 -4.02 37.60 -10.99
N GLN A 948 -5.23 37.95 -11.44
CA GLN A 948 -5.86 39.22 -11.10
C GLN A 948 -6.12 39.37 -9.60
N ALA A 949 -6.58 38.30 -8.94
CA ALA A 949 -6.78 38.28 -7.50
C ALA A 949 -5.46 38.46 -6.74
N TYR A 950 -4.39 37.78 -7.17
CA TYR A 950 -3.05 37.95 -6.62
C TYR A 950 -2.57 39.40 -6.72
N LEU A 951 -2.63 39.99 -7.91
CA LEU A 951 -2.21 41.37 -8.15
C LEU A 951 -3.04 42.37 -7.33
N ARG A 952 -4.35 42.15 -7.22
CA ARG A 952 -5.25 42.98 -6.42
C ARG A 952 -4.90 42.92 -4.94
N VAL A 953 -4.69 41.73 -4.38
CA VAL A 953 -4.29 41.56 -2.98
C VAL A 953 -2.92 42.20 -2.73
N ARG A 954 -1.97 42.09 -3.66
CA ARG A 954 -0.66 42.74 -3.57
C ARG A 954 -0.74 44.26 -3.63
N ALA A 955 -1.61 44.80 -4.47
CA ALA A 955 -1.82 46.25 -4.57
C ALA A 955 -2.34 46.84 -3.24
N LEU A 956 -3.11 46.08 -2.47
CA LEU A 956 -3.54 46.51 -1.12
C LEU A 956 -2.36 46.68 -0.16
N GLU A 957 -1.23 46.00 -0.40
CA GLU A 957 -0.02 46.13 0.43
C GLU A 957 0.70 47.48 0.20
N GLU A 958 0.34 48.20 -0.87
CA GLU A 958 0.86 49.52 -1.20
C GLU A 958 0.11 50.62 -0.45
N GLY A 959 0.86 51.54 0.16
CA GLY A 959 0.28 52.65 0.92
C GLY A 959 -0.55 52.20 2.12
N ASP A 960 -1.61 52.94 2.40
CA ASP A 960 -2.38 52.87 3.65
C ASP A 960 -3.44 51.76 3.71
N GLN A 961 -3.72 51.10 2.58
CA GLN A 961 -4.85 50.17 2.45
C GLN A 961 -4.68 48.92 3.33
N LEU A 962 -3.50 48.30 3.34
CA LEU A 962 -3.21 47.15 4.20
C LEU A 962 -3.28 47.50 5.68
N ARG A 963 -2.74 48.67 6.08
CA ARG A 963 -2.83 49.13 7.47
C ARG A 963 -4.29 49.24 7.89
N ASN A 964 -5.12 49.86 7.05
CA ASN A 964 -6.54 50.02 7.31
C ASN A 964 -7.26 48.67 7.43
N LEU A 965 -6.82 47.61 6.76
CA LEU A 965 -7.39 46.27 6.93
C LEU A 965 -6.88 45.56 8.20
N ILE A 966 -5.61 45.75 8.55
CA ILE A 966 -4.99 45.17 9.75
C ILE A 966 -5.63 45.74 11.02
N VAL A 967 -5.90 47.05 11.08
CA VAL A 967 -6.49 47.68 12.27
C VAL A 967 -7.94 47.26 12.53
N GLU A 968 -8.65 46.78 11.51
CA GLU A 968 -10.00 46.24 11.65
C GLU A 968 -9.99 44.81 12.22
N GLN A 969 -8.82 44.17 12.34
CA GLN A 969 -8.68 42.84 12.95
C GLN A 969 -8.76 42.96 14.49
N PRO A 970 -9.76 42.34 15.16
CA PRO A 970 -9.98 42.55 16.59
C PRO A 970 -8.78 42.18 17.47
N PHE A 971 -8.16 41.03 17.23
CA PHE A 971 -7.00 40.57 18.00
C PHE A 971 -5.78 41.49 17.84
N TRP A 972 -5.62 42.11 16.67
CA TRP A 972 -4.53 43.06 16.43
C TRP A 972 -4.80 44.38 17.16
N ALA A 973 -6.02 44.90 17.04
CA ALA A 973 -6.44 46.10 17.75
C ALA A 973 -6.25 45.95 19.26
N GLU A 974 -6.66 44.81 19.83
CA GLU A 974 -6.47 44.48 21.24
C GLU A 974 -4.98 44.37 21.62
N TYR A 975 -4.16 43.73 20.80
CA TYR A 975 -2.72 43.64 21.02
C TYR A 975 -2.06 45.03 21.07
N VAL A 976 -2.36 45.91 20.11
CA VAL A 976 -1.80 47.27 20.06
C VAL A 976 -2.29 48.11 21.25
N GLN A 977 -3.57 47.97 21.62
CA GLN A 977 -4.15 48.65 22.78
C GLN A 977 -3.50 48.19 24.09
N THR A 978 -3.29 46.88 24.27
CA THR A 978 -2.66 46.32 25.46
C THR A 978 -1.21 46.77 25.60
N LEU A 979 -0.47 46.82 24.49
CA LEU A 979 0.91 47.30 24.45
C LEU A 979 1.02 48.80 24.77
N ASN A 980 0.04 49.61 24.36
CA ASN A 980 0.05 51.08 24.49
C ASN A 980 -1.11 51.59 25.38
N SER A 981 -1.42 50.87 26.46
CA SER A 981 -2.64 51.09 27.25
C SER A 981 -2.80 52.50 27.82
N ASN A 982 -1.70 53.20 28.12
CA ASN A 982 -1.74 54.56 28.64
C ASN A 982 -2.33 55.56 27.63
N ASP A 983 -1.98 55.45 26.34
CA ASP A 983 -2.42 56.39 25.31
C ASP A 983 -3.92 56.20 25.01
N PHE A 984 -4.40 54.96 25.01
CA PHE A 984 -5.82 54.65 24.83
C PHE A 984 -6.68 55.03 26.06
N LYS A 985 -6.15 54.87 27.29
CA LYS A 985 -6.83 55.33 28.51
C LYS A 985 -7.11 56.83 28.51
N VAL A 986 -6.25 57.65 27.89
CA VAL A 986 -6.50 59.09 27.76
C VAL A 986 -7.76 59.36 26.93
N LEU A 987 -7.98 58.60 25.86
CA LEU A 987 -9.17 58.74 25.01
C LEU A 987 -10.42 58.16 25.69
N GLU A 988 -10.30 57.05 26.41
CA GLU A 988 -11.37 56.46 27.22
C GLU A 988 -11.84 57.44 28.30
N ASN A 989 -10.89 58.03 29.05
CA ASN A 989 -11.17 59.07 30.06
C ASN A 989 -11.88 60.29 29.46
N LYS A 990 -11.60 60.65 28.19
CA LYS A 990 -12.31 61.72 27.49
C LYS A 990 -13.74 61.32 27.15
N GLY A 991 -13.99 60.09 26.71
CA GLY A 991 -15.34 59.56 26.46
C GLY A 991 -16.19 59.51 27.75
N ASP A 992 -15.58 59.05 28.85
CA ASP A 992 -16.23 59.04 30.17
C ASP A 992 -16.52 60.46 30.65
N ALA A 993 -15.58 61.39 30.47
CA ALA A 993 -15.77 62.80 30.81
C ALA A 993 -16.85 63.46 29.94
N LEU A 994 -16.98 63.09 28.65
CA LEU A 994 -18.04 63.60 27.78
C LEU A 994 -19.42 63.13 28.23
N THR A 995 -19.55 61.84 28.55
CA THR A 995 -20.80 61.24 29.06
C THR A 995 -21.16 61.82 30.43
N SER A 996 -20.18 61.97 31.31
CA SER A 996 -20.35 62.59 32.64
C SER A 996 -20.71 64.07 32.54
N LEU A 997 -20.16 64.81 31.56
CA LEU A 997 -20.51 66.20 31.29
C LEU A 997 -21.97 66.33 30.85
N LEU A 998 -22.43 65.49 29.91
CA LEU A 998 -23.82 65.48 29.46
C LEU A 998 -24.78 65.19 30.61
N ALA A 999 -24.50 64.14 31.40
CA ALA A 999 -25.31 63.79 32.57
C ALA A 999 -25.38 64.92 33.60
N ALA A 1000 -24.24 65.55 33.92
CA ALA A 1000 -24.18 66.67 34.87
C ALA A 1000 -24.89 67.93 34.34
N GLN A 1001 -24.84 68.21 33.03
CA GLN A 1001 -25.58 69.30 32.41
C GLN A 1001 -27.10 69.06 32.42
N GLN A 1002 -27.54 67.84 32.12
CA GLN A 1002 -28.95 67.45 32.20
C GLN A 1002 -29.49 67.55 33.62
N GLU A 1003 -28.73 67.05 34.61
CA GLU A 1003 -29.09 67.15 36.02
C GLU A 1003 -29.15 68.61 36.50
N TRP A 1004 -28.23 69.46 36.04
CA TRP A 1004 -28.24 70.89 36.33
C TRP A 1004 -29.44 71.64 35.71
N ALA A 1005 -29.78 71.32 34.46
CA ALA A 1005 -30.85 71.98 33.70
C ALA A 1005 -32.27 71.52 34.11
N ALA A 1006 -32.39 70.37 34.78
CA ALA A 1006 -33.62 69.92 35.41
C ALA A 1006 -33.95 70.80 36.62
N ASP A 1007 -34.63 71.92 36.38
CA ASP A 1007 -34.87 72.98 37.36
C ASP A 1007 -35.91 72.58 38.43
N GLY A 1008 -35.60 72.87 39.71
CA GLY A 1008 -36.58 72.81 40.79
C GLY A 1008 -36.04 72.74 42.23
N ASN A 1009 -35.18 71.77 42.57
CA ASN A 1009 -34.91 71.43 43.99
C ASN A 1009 -33.44 71.11 44.35
N LEU A 1010 -32.48 71.44 43.48
CA LEU A 1010 -31.06 71.21 43.80
C LEU A 1010 -30.57 72.20 44.88
N SER A 1011 -30.07 71.66 45.98
CA SER A 1011 -29.45 72.44 47.06
C SER A 1011 -28.17 73.15 46.60
N ALA A 1012 -27.75 74.18 47.34
CA ALA A 1012 -26.51 74.91 47.03
C ALA A 1012 -25.27 74.00 47.01
N GLN A 1013 -25.23 72.95 47.84
CA GLN A 1013 -24.16 71.94 47.83
C GLN A 1013 -24.21 71.06 46.56
N GLN A 1014 -25.39 70.63 46.12
CA GLN A 1014 -25.51 69.83 44.89
C GLN A 1014 -25.12 70.63 43.65
N LYS A 1015 -25.52 71.90 43.58
CA LYS A 1015 -25.06 72.81 42.52
C LYS A 1015 -23.55 73.01 42.57
N GLN A 1016 -22.93 73.08 43.75
CA GLN A 1016 -21.47 73.15 43.85
C GLN A 1016 -20.78 71.89 43.29
N VAL A 1017 -21.27 70.70 43.65
CA VAL A 1017 -20.72 69.41 43.18
C VAL A 1017 -20.88 69.23 41.66
N LEU A 1018 -22.06 69.56 41.12
CA LEU A 1018 -22.27 69.51 39.67
C LEU A 1018 -21.37 70.50 38.94
N ARG A 1019 -21.10 71.67 39.52
CA ARG A 1019 -20.20 72.67 38.91
C ARG A 1019 -18.77 72.15 38.87
N GLU A 1020 -18.30 71.57 39.96
CA GLU A 1020 -16.97 70.94 40.04
C GLU A 1020 -16.84 69.78 39.04
N THR A 1021 -17.90 69.00 38.85
CA THR A 1021 -17.96 67.89 37.89
C THR A 1021 -17.90 68.42 36.44
N ILE A 1022 -18.69 69.44 36.11
CA ILE A 1022 -18.67 70.10 34.79
C ILE A 1022 -17.29 70.70 34.49
N ASP A 1023 -16.69 71.40 35.45
CA ASP A 1023 -15.36 72.02 35.30
C ASP A 1023 -14.22 70.98 35.22
N ALA A 1024 -14.35 69.84 35.91
CA ALA A 1024 -13.41 68.73 35.80
C ALA A 1024 -13.52 68.05 34.43
N CYS A 1025 -14.74 67.74 33.97
CA CYS A 1025 -14.96 67.09 32.67
C CYS A 1025 -14.53 67.99 31.51
N ALA A 1026 -14.82 69.30 31.57
CA ALA A 1026 -14.37 70.27 30.56
C ALA A 1026 -12.85 70.32 30.45
N ARG A 1027 -12.12 70.26 31.58
CA ARG A 1027 -10.64 70.20 31.60
C ARG A 1027 -10.12 68.92 30.94
N THR A 1028 -10.71 67.76 31.25
CA THR A 1028 -10.33 66.48 30.64
C THR A 1028 -10.55 66.47 29.13
N LEU A 1029 -11.61 67.14 28.65
CA LEU A 1029 -11.92 67.31 27.23
C LEU A 1029 -11.08 68.39 26.53
N GLY A 1030 -10.24 69.14 27.26
CA GLY A 1030 -9.49 70.27 26.70
C GLY A 1030 -10.33 71.49 26.34
N LYS A 1031 -11.56 71.59 26.87
CA LYS A 1031 -12.48 72.73 26.68
C LYS A 1031 -12.23 73.78 27.76
N SER A 1032 -12.28 75.07 27.40
CA SER A 1032 -12.18 76.15 28.38
C SER A 1032 -13.42 76.17 29.27
N ALA A 1033 -13.24 76.21 30.60
CA ALA A 1033 -14.32 76.29 31.58
C ALA A 1033 -15.22 77.54 31.42
N GLN A 1034 -14.74 78.55 30.67
CA GLN A 1034 -15.51 79.75 30.31
C GLN A 1034 -16.51 79.52 29.17
N ASN A 1035 -16.30 78.47 28.36
CA ASN A 1035 -17.15 78.15 27.21
C ASN A 1035 -18.30 77.19 27.56
N VAL A 1036 -18.36 76.69 28.80
CA VAL A 1036 -19.41 75.79 29.28
C VAL A 1036 -20.28 76.54 30.28
N THR A 1037 -21.34 77.18 29.76
CA THR A 1037 -22.32 77.91 30.57
C THR A 1037 -23.16 76.93 31.39
N PRO A 1038 -23.17 77.05 32.74
CA PRO A 1038 -24.04 76.22 33.57
C PRO A 1038 -25.51 76.54 33.27
N GLY A 1039 -26.27 75.51 32.87
CA GLY A 1039 -27.67 75.63 32.44
C GLY A 1039 -27.91 75.38 30.94
N THR A 1040 -26.85 75.32 30.13
CA THR A 1040 -26.94 74.89 28.72
C THR A 1040 -26.63 73.41 28.64
N VAL A 1041 -27.58 72.60 28.17
CA VAL A 1041 -27.39 71.17 27.91
C VAL A 1041 -26.81 71.00 26.51
N MET A 1042 -25.71 70.25 26.39
CA MET A 1042 -25.19 69.80 25.10
C MET A 1042 -26.29 69.08 24.31
N SER A 1043 -26.47 69.44 23.05
CA SER A 1043 -27.44 68.76 22.19
C SER A 1043 -27.00 67.34 21.86
N ASP A 1044 -27.94 66.46 21.52
CA ASP A 1044 -27.63 65.09 21.07
C ASP A 1044 -26.69 65.10 19.85
N GLU A 1045 -26.86 66.07 18.92
CA GLU A 1045 -26.02 66.23 17.74
C GLU A 1045 -24.57 66.61 18.10
N GLU A 1046 -24.38 67.51 19.07
CA GLU A 1046 -23.04 67.85 19.59
C GLU A 1046 -22.40 66.67 20.32
N TYR A 1047 -23.17 65.89 21.10
CA TYR A 1047 -22.67 64.71 21.79
C TYR A 1047 -22.20 63.63 20.81
N PHE A 1048 -23.05 63.30 19.81
CA PHE A 1048 -22.69 62.29 18.81
C PHE A 1048 -21.51 62.74 17.94
N SER A 1049 -21.41 64.02 17.59
CA SER A 1049 -20.27 64.56 16.84
C SER A 1049 -18.95 64.47 17.64
N GLU A 1050 -18.98 64.77 18.94
CA GLU A 1050 -17.80 64.64 19.81
C GLU A 1050 -17.42 63.17 20.06
N MET A 1051 -18.41 62.28 20.19
CA MET A 1051 -18.17 60.83 20.28
C MET A 1051 -17.58 60.26 18.98
N GLU A 1052 -18.05 60.71 17.82
CA GLU A 1052 -17.49 60.34 16.51
C GLU A 1052 -16.04 60.85 16.39
N SER A 1053 -15.77 62.10 16.77
CA SER A 1053 -14.40 62.66 16.82
C SER A 1053 -13.45 61.88 17.74
N LEU A 1054 -13.93 61.42 18.90
CA LEU A 1054 -13.15 60.54 19.79
C LEU A 1054 -12.92 59.16 19.18
N GLY A 1055 -13.92 58.62 18.46
CA GLY A 1055 -13.80 57.40 17.67
C GLY A 1055 -12.72 57.52 16.58
N ASP A 1056 -12.71 58.63 15.84
CA ASP A 1056 -11.72 58.94 14.81
C ASP A 1056 -10.32 59.12 15.41
N GLN A 1057 -10.20 59.82 16.54
CA GLN A 1057 -8.93 59.95 17.27
C GLN A 1057 -8.41 58.57 17.71
N ARG A 1058 -9.28 57.70 18.21
CA ARG A 1058 -8.92 56.31 18.58
C ARG A 1058 -8.45 55.52 17.37
N LYS A 1059 -9.15 55.61 16.24
CA LYS A 1059 -8.78 54.93 14.99
C LYS A 1059 -7.45 55.46 14.43
N ASN A 1060 -7.23 56.76 14.46
CA ASN A 1060 -5.98 57.40 14.02
C ASN A 1060 -4.80 57.00 14.90
N LEU A 1061 -4.99 56.95 16.23
CA LEU A 1061 -3.97 56.46 17.17
C LEU A 1061 -3.61 55.00 16.87
N LEU A 1062 -4.63 54.15 16.66
CA LEU A 1062 -4.43 52.75 16.31
C LEU A 1062 -3.67 52.58 14.98
N CYS A 1063 -3.99 53.40 13.97
CA CYS A 1063 -3.29 53.43 12.69
C CYS A 1063 -1.82 53.85 12.85
N SER A 1064 -1.56 54.95 13.55
CA SER A 1064 -0.20 55.47 13.80
C SER A 1064 0.68 54.45 14.51
N LEU A 1065 0.17 53.84 15.59
CA LEU A 1065 0.90 52.80 16.33
C LEU A 1065 1.12 51.55 15.47
N THR A 1066 0.15 51.18 14.63
CA THR A 1066 0.30 50.07 13.69
C THR A 1066 1.38 50.37 12.64
N ASP A 1067 1.45 51.58 12.09
CA ASP A 1067 2.51 52.00 11.16
C ASP A 1067 3.90 51.95 11.80
N GLN A 1068 4.04 52.41 13.05
CA GLN A 1068 5.28 52.27 13.81
C GLN A 1068 5.68 50.81 13.99
N ILE A 1069 4.72 49.94 14.30
CA ILE A 1069 4.94 48.51 14.50
C ILE A 1069 5.34 47.83 13.17
N MET A 1070 4.77 48.27 12.05
CA MET A 1070 5.10 47.83 10.68
C MET A 1070 6.42 48.41 10.15
N GLY A 1071 7.07 49.34 10.87
CA GLY A 1071 8.32 49.98 10.46
C GLY A 1071 8.14 51.05 9.37
N ARG A 1072 6.92 51.57 9.20
CA ARG A 1072 6.63 52.71 8.31
C ARG A 1072 6.89 54.00 9.07
N VAL A 1073 7.78 54.85 8.56
CA VAL A 1073 8.08 56.15 9.18
C VAL A 1073 6.87 57.07 8.98
N PRO A 1074 6.25 57.61 10.04
CA PRO A 1074 5.16 58.56 9.87
C PRO A 1074 5.66 59.80 9.12
N ALA A 1075 4.97 60.20 8.05
CA ALA A 1075 5.21 61.48 7.42
C ALA A 1075 4.96 62.56 8.49
N ARG A 1076 6.01 63.32 8.85
CA ARG A 1076 5.84 64.53 9.66
C ARG A 1076 5.01 65.52 8.85
N GLU A 1077 3.71 65.57 9.08
CA GLU A 1077 2.92 66.74 8.70
C GLU A 1077 3.36 67.91 9.58
N GLY A 1078 3.75 69.00 8.91
CA GLY A 1078 4.18 70.22 9.54
C GLY A 1078 3.00 70.91 10.21
N LEU A 1079 3.02 70.94 11.55
CA LEU A 1079 2.31 71.96 12.32
C LEU A 1079 3.10 73.28 12.19
N GLN A 1080 2.75 74.07 11.16
CA GLN A 1080 2.87 75.52 11.21
C GLN A 1080 1.60 76.07 11.86
N THR A 1081 1.64 76.33 13.17
CA THR A 1081 1.41 77.63 13.85
C THR A 1081 1.34 77.43 15.35
#